data_AF-A0A2S8RTB3-F1
#
_entry.id   AF-A0A2S8RTB3-F1
#
_cell.length_a   1.000
_cell.length_b   1.000
_cell.length_c   1.000
_cell.angle_alpha   90.00
_cell.angle_beta   90.00
_cell.angle_gamma   90.00
#
_symmetry.space_group_name_H-M   'P 1'
#
loop_
_entity.id
_entity.type
_entity.pdbx_description
1 polymer ?
#
loop_
_entity_poly.entity_id
_entity_poly.type
_entity_poly.pdbx_seq_one_letter_code
_entity_poly.pdbx_strand_id
1 'polypeptide(L)'
;MKKLALVALLAPAIAFGQIYPSPTFQNLTVLGTSTVPYSLTVNNPSATTVAGKLNQIVNLTDFNPACNGTTNDDAAVSNAVTAIGSTPTTLIVSCPVKIAANHTFAQGTQLDFEANGRIIGTTGAENVQVQQQILAGRTQIFSNVAAQADVGMTVEPEWFGAQLNNSGIDSGPAFNTAFSFLRNTGGTIEMAAGTYTTATTITNNWSHIRLVGQGLNITTIAMTSATLDGIDNFGASGTPLANDTFEDFSIICSAAGSSTGSFGINLQYNAFTHLRNMQVQEFLYGVNLLRATNTEIDFVGASYVNGSTNGFTGFNFNGGGTGTAGNASTNLRDTFVSGNNTLTGSVGYKFGGAYMSDLYFDNASTAGTNYGYYFDYSTASYVEDVIINQPIVDQFTAQGIFVNNMPSGGQLTISGGWINPKAGSNNNTSDVYISGSSGVITLIGSQIVSDNDTVNDTGLNIINSKYVNAIGNQFKNNNVSVLMSGSGYNTISGNIFKNDAITALAYVKATGDTGSTVANNVFSGYATTAISFDATSSGSSAINNTINTANITTPVQNSGSNPIGGGWTGTGLGVLANSPTINGANFTGATGLAYSGATFFLNDTSGSGQSAINFDASGTVRWQLFGQSTTGANFGVSRFVSGTFTDIPFSISNSTGAVTMVDGITSTPISGSSGSFTTLSASSTVSGIPGRLLNIQVFSSSGTYTPTTGTAKVIVEVQAPGGGGGGVAATSASQNAIAQAGSGGSYASSLITSGFSGATVTIGSVGTGGAAGANAGTSGGTTSFGSIISCPGGVGGVGAAGQATGFTQSGAAAPSGCTVSGATTLYSVSGTSAAPVSNLSSTAAYFVPGGASHMGSNSNSGNGVGGNGAAIPASTSATAGSNGTGGKVIVYEYD
;
A
#
# COMPACT_ATOMS: atom_id res chain seq x y z
N MET A 1 -1.17 -60.59 -22.21
CA MET A 1 -1.19 -60.43 -23.68
C MET A 1 0.05 -59.63 -24.05
N LYS A 2 1.11 -60.31 -24.51
CA LYS A 2 1.78 -60.16 -25.84
C LYS A 2 2.39 -58.76 -26.05
N LYS A 3 3.71 -58.55 -25.88
CA LYS A 3 4.85 -58.83 -26.80
C LYS A 3 4.71 -58.16 -28.19
N LEU A 4 5.83 -57.57 -28.64
CA LEU A 4 6.14 -56.76 -29.85
C LEU A 4 6.05 -55.24 -29.61
N ALA A 5 7.03 -54.38 -29.91
CA ALA A 5 8.14 -54.49 -30.86
C ALA A 5 9.43 -53.79 -30.37
N LEU A 6 10.53 -54.51 -30.53
CA LEU A 6 11.91 -54.05 -30.62
C LEU A 6 12.20 -53.75 -32.11
N VAL A 7 13.20 -52.92 -32.38
CA VAL A 7 13.87 -52.62 -33.69
C VAL A 7 13.52 -51.24 -34.27
N ALA A 8 14.28 -50.23 -33.84
CA ALA A 8 14.93 -49.23 -34.69
C ALA A 8 15.53 -48.13 -33.79
N LEU A 9 16.83 -48.22 -33.50
CA LEU A 9 17.82 -47.12 -33.41
C LEU A 9 19.06 -47.66 -32.66
N LEU A 10 20.00 -48.21 -33.43
CA LEU A 10 21.37 -48.50 -33.01
C LEU A 10 22.30 -47.78 -33.99
N ALA A 11 22.90 -46.68 -33.51
CA ALA A 11 24.11 -45.97 -33.98
C ALA A 11 24.13 -45.42 -35.44
N PRO A 12 24.98 -44.42 -35.79
CA PRO A 12 26.12 -43.88 -35.04
C PRO A 12 26.23 -42.33 -35.00
N ALA A 13 26.87 -41.77 -33.96
CA ALA A 13 27.60 -40.50 -34.03
C ALA A 13 28.45 -40.31 -32.76
N ILE A 14 29.53 -41.09 -32.64
CA ILE A 14 30.66 -40.76 -31.78
C ILE A 14 31.69 -40.11 -32.71
N ALA A 15 31.88 -38.80 -32.59
CA ALA A 15 33.00 -38.08 -33.17
C ALA A 15 33.13 -36.70 -32.50
N PHE A 16 34.05 -36.58 -31.55
CA PHE A 16 35.05 -35.51 -31.41
C PHE A 16 35.83 -35.75 -30.11
N GLY A 17 36.53 -36.88 -30.06
CA GLY A 17 37.68 -37.08 -29.18
C GLY A 17 38.92 -37.03 -30.05
N GLN A 18 39.45 -35.82 -30.28
CA GLN A 18 40.71 -35.66 -30.97
C GLN A 18 41.83 -35.89 -29.95
N ILE A 19 42.22 -37.16 -29.82
CA ILE A 19 43.49 -37.54 -29.19
C ILE A 19 44.59 -37.00 -30.11
N TYR A 20 45.41 -36.08 -29.60
CA TYR A 20 46.68 -35.74 -30.23
C TYR A 20 47.51 -37.02 -30.40
N PRO A 21 47.93 -37.40 -31.61
CA PRO A 21 49.01 -38.35 -31.73
C PRO A 21 50.28 -37.64 -31.27
N SER A 22 50.96 -38.18 -30.26
CA SER A 22 52.35 -37.83 -30.03
C SER A 22 53.12 -38.14 -31.33
N PRO A 23 54.06 -37.31 -31.77
CA PRO A 23 54.96 -37.72 -32.83
C PRO A 23 55.87 -38.81 -32.25
N THR A 24 55.51 -40.08 -32.41
CA THR A 24 56.50 -41.15 -32.38
C THR A 24 57.40 -40.93 -33.60
N PHE A 25 58.51 -40.22 -33.40
CA PHE A 25 59.65 -40.37 -34.29
C PHE A 25 60.01 -41.85 -34.29
N GLN A 26 59.91 -42.49 -35.46
CA GLN A 26 60.49 -43.80 -35.65
C GLN A 26 61.99 -43.66 -35.40
N ASN A 27 62.46 -44.29 -34.32
CA ASN A 27 63.85 -44.60 -34.12
C ASN A 27 64.37 -45.33 -35.36
N LEU A 28 65.14 -44.63 -36.19
CA LEU A 28 66.07 -45.27 -37.10
C LEU A 28 67.21 -45.81 -36.24
N THR A 29 67.04 -47.03 -35.74
CA THR A 29 68.11 -47.75 -35.06
C THR A 29 69.15 -48.17 -36.10
N VAL A 30 70.21 -47.37 -36.27
CA VAL A 30 71.43 -47.83 -36.95
C VAL A 30 72.24 -48.62 -35.94
N LEU A 31 71.94 -49.91 -35.81
CA LEU A 31 72.82 -50.88 -35.16
C LEU A 31 73.78 -51.42 -36.21
N GLY A 32 74.99 -50.86 -36.24
CA GLY A 32 76.11 -51.43 -37.00
C GLY A 32 77.18 -50.41 -37.36
N THR A 33 78.41 -50.68 -36.93
CA THR A 33 79.61 -50.01 -37.44
C THR A 33 79.82 -50.40 -38.90
N SER A 34 79.51 -49.50 -39.83
CA SER A 34 79.91 -49.60 -41.22
C SER A 34 80.67 -48.34 -41.62
N THR A 35 81.99 -48.46 -41.75
CA THR A 35 82.84 -47.48 -42.43
C THR A 35 82.49 -47.42 -43.91
N VAL A 36 81.87 -46.33 -44.36
CA VAL A 36 81.71 -46.04 -45.80
C VAL A 36 82.71 -44.96 -46.21
N PRO A 37 83.61 -45.22 -47.18
CA PRO A 37 84.71 -44.33 -47.52
C PRO A 37 84.37 -43.35 -48.65
N TYR A 38 83.21 -42.70 -48.61
CA TYR A 38 82.88 -41.64 -49.57
C TYR A 38 82.15 -40.48 -48.89
N SER A 39 82.72 -39.28 -49.03
CA SER A 39 82.09 -38.02 -48.64
C SER A 39 80.81 -37.82 -49.45
N LEU A 40 79.68 -37.73 -48.76
CA LEU A 40 78.41 -37.33 -49.38
C LEU A 40 78.45 -35.82 -49.64
N THR A 41 78.93 -35.42 -50.82
CA THR A 41 78.84 -34.03 -51.27
C THR A 41 77.50 -33.83 -51.98
N VAL A 42 76.55 -33.17 -51.32
CA VAL A 42 75.29 -32.74 -51.95
C VAL A 42 75.56 -31.47 -52.76
N ASN A 43 75.87 -31.62 -54.05
CA ASN A 43 75.95 -30.50 -54.99
C ASN A 43 74.57 -30.24 -55.60
N ASN A 44 73.77 -29.41 -54.93
CA ASN A 44 72.65 -28.72 -55.55
C ASN A 44 72.69 -27.23 -55.15
N PRO A 45 73.10 -26.32 -56.05
CA PRO A 45 73.22 -24.89 -55.76
C PRO A 45 71.87 -24.17 -55.58
N SER A 46 70.75 -24.91 -55.53
CA SER A 46 69.42 -24.38 -55.20
C SER A 46 68.70 -25.14 -54.07
N ALA A 47 69.40 -26.02 -53.34
CA ALA A 47 68.84 -26.73 -52.18
C ALA A 47 69.15 -25.98 -50.86
N THR A 48 68.75 -24.72 -50.74
CA THR A 48 68.81 -23.96 -49.48
C THR A 48 67.79 -24.42 -48.43
N THR A 49 66.85 -25.31 -48.76
CA THR A 49 65.70 -25.64 -47.90
C THR A 49 65.82 -26.91 -47.07
N VAL A 50 66.80 -27.78 -47.31
CA VAL A 50 66.98 -29.03 -46.52
C VAL A 50 68.19 -28.94 -45.58
N ALA A 51 69.35 -28.44 -46.05
CA ALA A 51 70.46 -28.10 -45.15
C ALA A 51 70.12 -26.90 -44.23
N GLY A 52 69.33 -25.95 -44.72
CA GLY A 52 68.80 -24.85 -43.92
C GLY A 52 67.74 -25.26 -42.89
N LYS A 53 67.20 -26.49 -42.96
CA LYS A 53 66.30 -27.08 -41.94
C LYS A 53 67.02 -27.97 -40.94
N LEU A 54 68.17 -28.57 -41.30
CA LEU A 54 69.05 -29.23 -40.32
C LEU A 54 69.81 -28.22 -39.43
N ASN A 55 70.10 -27.03 -39.97
CA ASN A 55 70.63 -25.90 -39.19
C ASN A 55 69.62 -25.26 -38.23
N GLN A 56 68.42 -25.83 -38.07
CA GLN A 56 67.37 -25.34 -37.17
C GLN A 56 67.28 -26.15 -35.87
N ILE A 57 68.20 -27.09 -35.61
CA ILE A 57 68.23 -27.86 -34.36
C ILE A 57 69.65 -27.81 -33.79
N VAL A 58 69.76 -27.40 -32.53
CA VAL A 58 71.01 -27.35 -31.77
C VAL A 58 70.84 -28.21 -30.52
N ASN A 59 71.76 -29.15 -30.26
CA ASN A 59 71.75 -29.92 -29.02
C ASN A 59 72.63 -29.26 -27.98
N LEU A 60 72.10 -29.03 -26.77
CA LEU A 60 72.88 -28.44 -25.68
C LEU A 60 74.10 -29.31 -25.32
N THR A 61 74.02 -30.63 -25.50
CA THR A 61 75.11 -31.57 -25.25
C THR A 61 76.33 -31.36 -26.17
N ASP A 62 76.16 -30.71 -27.33
CA ASP A 62 77.26 -30.39 -28.24
C ASP A 62 78.23 -29.34 -27.66
N PHE A 63 77.81 -28.66 -26.59
CA PHE A 63 78.60 -27.66 -25.86
C PHE A 63 79.20 -28.19 -24.55
N ASN A 64 79.25 -29.52 -24.39
CA ASN A 64 79.83 -30.22 -23.25
C ASN A 64 79.33 -29.81 -21.86
N PRO A 65 78.00 -29.72 -21.62
CA PRO A 65 77.47 -29.59 -20.26
C PRO A 65 77.80 -30.83 -19.43
N ALA A 66 77.93 -30.67 -18.11
CA ALA A 66 78.20 -31.76 -17.18
C ALA A 66 77.04 -32.75 -17.05
N CYS A 67 75.82 -32.34 -17.42
CA CYS A 67 74.62 -33.19 -17.47
C CYS A 67 74.24 -33.87 -16.13
N ASN A 68 74.67 -33.31 -15.00
CA ASN A 68 74.48 -33.91 -13.69
C ASN A 68 73.60 -33.07 -12.76
N GLY A 69 73.16 -31.88 -13.20
CA GLY A 69 72.35 -30.96 -12.40
C GLY A 69 73.03 -30.38 -11.15
N THR A 70 74.35 -30.55 -11.00
CA THR A 70 75.11 -30.14 -9.80
C THR A 70 76.32 -29.25 -10.12
N THR A 71 76.97 -29.46 -11.26
CA THR A 71 78.09 -28.67 -11.78
C THR A 71 77.57 -27.45 -12.54
N ASN A 72 78.22 -26.29 -12.41
CA ASN A 72 77.84 -25.09 -13.17
C ASN A 72 78.13 -25.27 -14.68
N ASP A 73 77.08 -25.18 -15.49
CA ASP A 73 77.02 -25.33 -16.95
C ASP A 73 76.81 -23.99 -17.68
N ASP A 74 76.94 -22.84 -17.00
CA ASP A 74 76.73 -21.50 -17.59
C ASP A 74 77.50 -21.29 -18.91
N ALA A 75 78.72 -21.82 -19.01
CA ALA A 75 79.53 -21.72 -20.23
C ALA A 75 78.91 -22.52 -21.39
N ALA A 76 78.41 -23.73 -21.13
CA ALA A 76 77.75 -24.55 -22.14
C ALA A 76 76.45 -23.88 -22.62
N VAL A 77 75.63 -23.38 -21.69
CA VAL A 77 74.38 -22.67 -22.02
C VAL A 77 74.67 -21.38 -22.79
N SER A 78 75.63 -20.55 -22.35
CA SER A 78 75.98 -19.30 -23.04
C SER A 78 76.51 -19.55 -24.46
N ASN A 79 77.32 -20.59 -24.64
CA ASN A 79 77.83 -20.97 -25.95
C ASN A 79 76.71 -21.46 -26.88
N ALA A 80 75.75 -22.24 -26.36
CA ALA A 80 74.58 -22.66 -27.12
C ALA A 80 73.71 -21.46 -27.54
N VAL A 81 73.42 -20.55 -26.61
CA VAL A 81 72.67 -19.31 -26.89
C VAL A 81 73.38 -18.46 -27.95
N THR A 82 74.71 -18.31 -27.84
CA THR A 82 75.52 -17.55 -28.81
C THR A 82 75.53 -18.22 -30.19
N ALA A 83 75.59 -19.55 -30.23
CA ALA A 83 75.59 -20.32 -31.47
C ALA A 83 74.25 -20.21 -32.23
N ILE A 84 73.12 -20.14 -31.50
CA ILE A 84 71.79 -19.94 -32.09
C ILE A 84 71.65 -18.50 -32.64
N GLY A 85 72.10 -17.51 -31.88
CA GLY A 85 72.04 -16.10 -32.26
C GLY A 85 70.61 -15.62 -32.54
N SER A 86 70.38 -14.97 -33.68
CA SER A 86 69.07 -14.47 -34.09
C SER A 86 68.29 -15.43 -35.02
N THR A 87 68.80 -16.63 -35.26
CA THR A 87 68.21 -17.57 -36.21
C THR A 87 67.08 -18.37 -35.56
N PRO A 88 65.90 -18.50 -36.20
CA PRO A 88 64.86 -19.41 -35.71
C PRO A 88 65.37 -20.85 -35.62
N THR A 89 65.49 -21.38 -34.40
CA THR A 89 66.19 -22.64 -34.09
C THR A 89 65.56 -23.30 -32.87
N THR A 90 65.46 -24.63 -32.86
CA THR A 90 65.10 -25.43 -31.68
C THR A 90 66.38 -25.80 -30.91
N LEU A 91 66.44 -25.45 -29.63
CA LEU A 91 67.48 -25.90 -28.70
C LEU A 91 66.96 -27.11 -27.92
N ILE A 92 67.55 -28.27 -28.16
CA ILE A 92 67.24 -29.49 -27.41
C ILE A 92 68.03 -29.50 -26.10
N VAL A 93 67.31 -29.58 -25.00
CA VAL A 93 67.82 -29.75 -23.64
C VAL A 93 67.50 -31.19 -23.21
N SER A 94 68.48 -32.10 -23.35
CA SER A 94 68.29 -33.54 -23.13
C SER A 94 68.79 -34.05 -21.77
N CYS A 95 69.48 -33.21 -20.99
CA CYS A 95 70.03 -33.56 -19.68
C CYS A 95 69.88 -32.42 -18.65
N PRO A 96 69.98 -32.70 -17.34
CA PRO A 96 69.95 -31.65 -16.31
C PRO A 96 71.17 -30.75 -16.40
N VAL A 97 70.94 -29.44 -16.55
CA VAL A 97 71.99 -28.42 -16.56
C VAL A 97 71.80 -27.45 -15.40
N LYS A 98 72.88 -27.14 -14.67
CA LYS A 98 72.82 -26.18 -13.58
C LYS A 98 73.45 -24.86 -14.00
N ILE A 99 72.77 -23.75 -13.73
CA ILE A 99 73.23 -22.40 -14.05
C ILE A 99 73.48 -21.59 -12.77
N ALA A 100 74.37 -20.61 -12.85
CA ALA A 100 74.61 -19.62 -11.79
C ALA A 100 74.54 -18.17 -12.31
N ALA A 101 74.24 -17.99 -13.61
CA ALA A 101 74.03 -16.71 -14.25
C ALA A 101 72.67 -16.62 -14.96
N ASN A 102 72.27 -15.41 -15.32
CA ASN A 102 71.06 -15.18 -16.11
C ASN A 102 71.28 -15.58 -17.57
N HIS A 103 70.26 -16.19 -18.19
CA HIS A 103 70.27 -16.59 -19.59
C HIS A 103 69.00 -16.11 -20.30
N THR A 104 69.19 -15.58 -21.51
CA THR A 104 68.10 -15.05 -22.35
C THR A 104 68.12 -15.77 -23.68
N PHE A 105 67.07 -16.55 -23.96
CA PHE A 105 66.90 -17.21 -25.25
C PHE A 105 66.25 -16.24 -26.25
N ALA A 106 66.78 -16.16 -27.46
CA ALA A 106 66.30 -15.21 -28.47
C ALA A 106 64.85 -15.53 -28.92
N GLN A 107 64.12 -14.55 -29.45
CA GLN A 107 62.71 -14.71 -29.92
C GLN A 107 62.48 -15.84 -30.93
N GLY A 108 63.52 -16.24 -31.67
CA GLY A 108 63.47 -17.39 -32.59
C GLY A 108 63.85 -18.73 -31.97
N THR A 109 64.14 -18.79 -30.67
CA THR A 109 64.62 -20.02 -30.01
C THR A 109 63.48 -20.79 -29.35
N GLN A 110 63.10 -21.93 -29.93
CA GLN A 110 62.19 -22.89 -29.30
C GLN A 110 63.00 -23.80 -28.38
N LEU A 111 62.57 -23.97 -27.13
CA LEU A 111 63.21 -24.92 -26.22
C LEU A 111 62.50 -26.25 -26.30
N ASP A 112 63.22 -27.34 -26.54
CA ASP A 112 62.69 -28.70 -26.54
C ASP A 112 63.36 -29.51 -25.41
N PHE A 113 62.58 -29.89 -24.40
CA PHE A 113 63.08 -30.64 -23.26
C PHE A 113 62.79 -32.14 -23.46
N GLU A 114 63.87 -32.88 -23.68
CA GLU A 114 63.82 -34.33 -23.88
C GLU A 114 64.38 -35.10 -22.67
N ALA A 115 63.97 -36.36 -22.53
CA ALA A 115 64.44 -37.26 -21.48
C ALA A 115 64.36 -36.65 -20.06
N ASN A 116 65.50 -36.42 -19.40
CA ASN A 116 65.58 -35.80 -18.07
C ASN A 116 66.06 -34.33 -18.13
N GLY A 117 65.99 -33.71 -19.31
CA GLY A 117 66.34 -32.32 -19.55
C GLY A 117 65.66 -31.36 -18.60
N ARG A 118 66.45 -30.51 -17.93
CA ARG A 118 65.94 -29.43 -17.07
C ARG A 118 67.01 -28.38 -16.81
N ILE A 119 66.58 -27.15 -16.57
CA ILE A 119 67.45 -26.05 -16.13
C ILE A 119 67.28 -25.87 -14.62
N ILE A 120 68.41 -25.89 -13.91
CA ILE A 120 68.47 -25.82 -12.44
C ILE A 120 69.25 -24.57 -12.04
N GLY A 121 68.65 -23.62 -11.33
CA GLY A 121 69.40 -22.48 -10.81
C GLY A 121 70.16 -22.83 -9.52
N THR A 122 71.19 -22.06 -9.22
CA THR A 122 72.02 -22.25 -8.03
C THR A 122 71.37 -21.59 -6.80
N THR A 123 70.77 -20.42 -6.98
CA THR A 123 70.23 -19.57 -5.91
C THR A 123 68.73 -19.38 -5.99
N GLY A 124 68.10 -19.67 -7.13
CA GLY A 124 66.69 -19.35 -7.38
C GLY A 124 66.47 -17.98 -7.99
N ALA A 125 67.49 -17.12 -8.01
CA ALA A 125 67.41 -15.76 -8.55
C ALA A 125 67.88 -15.68 -10.01
N GLU A 126 68.45 -16.75 -10.55
CA GLU A 126 68.90 -16.79 -11.94
C GLU A 126 67.72 -16.64 -12.89
N ASN A 127 67.75 -15.59 -13.71
CA ASN A 127 66.69 -15.31 -14.65
C ASN A 127 66.88 -16.16 -15.91
N VAL A 128 65.86 -16.94 -16.28
CA VAL A 128 65.81 -17.68 -17.54
C VAL A 128 64.68 -17.11 -18.39
N GLN A 129 65.04 -16.27 -19.36
CA GLN A 129 64.06 -15.64 -20.24
C GLN A 129 63.78 -16.50 -21.46
N VAL A 130 62.52 -16.90 -21.60
CA VAL A 130 62.02 -17.65 -22.74
C VAL A 130 61.18 -16.72 -23.61
N GLN A 131 61.52 -16.66 -24.90
CA GLN A 131 60.90 -15.72 -25.84
C GLN A 131 60.14 -16.42 -26.98
N GLN A 132 59.95 -17.74 -26.89
CA GLN A 132 59.18 -18.57 -27.82
C GLN A 132 58.50 -19.73 -27.08
N GLN A 133 57.67 -20.53 -27.74
CA GLN A 133 57.05 -21.73 -27.16
C GLN A 133 58.10 -22.74 -26.66
N ILE A 134 57.74 -23.46 -25.61
CA ILE A 134 58.47 -24.62 -25.08
C ILE A 134 57.77 -25.89 -25.59
N LEU A 135 58.56 -26.87 -26.03
CA LEU A 135 58.14 -28.24 -26.26
C LEU A 135 58.65 -29.07 -25.08
N ALA A 136 57.74 -29.56 -24.24
CA ALA A 136 58.08 -30.42 -23.13
C ALA A 136 56.87 -31.32 -22.82
N GLY A 137 57.14 -32.50 -22.28
CA GLY A 137 56.09 -33.28 -21.62
C GLY A 137 55.74 -32.71 -20.24
N ARG A 138 54.81 -33.37 -19.54
CA ARG A 138 54.46 -33.06 -18.13
C ARG A 138 55.55 -33.53 -17.16
N THR A 139 56.73 -32.93 -17.26
CA THR A 139 57.89 -33.19 -16.38
C THR A 139 58.49 -31.87 -15.92
N GLN A 140 59.19 -31.89 -14.79
CA GLN A 140 59.85 -30.69 -14.27
C GLN A 140 61.05 -30.31 -15.14
N ILE A 141 60.92 -29.18 -15.84
CA ILE A 141 61.95 -28.61 -16.73
C ILE A 141 62.65 -27.40 -16.11
N PHE A 142 62.04 -26.75 -15.11
CA PHE A 142 62.64 -25.67 -14.33
C PHE A 142 62.67 -26.04 -12.85
N SER A 143 63.82 -25.80 -12.20
CA SER A 143 63.99 -26.04 -10.77
C SER A 143 64.89 -24.98 -10.15
N ASN A 144 64.48 -24.41 -9.02
CA ASN A 144 65.28 -23.42 -8.28
C ASN A 144 65.82 -22.29 -9.17
N VAL A 145 64.97 -21.71 -10.01
CA VAL A 145 65.32 -20.69 -11.02
C VAL A 145 64.17 -19.71 -11.20
N ALA A 146 64.46 -18.46 -11.56
CA ALA A 146 63.47 -17.42 -11.83
C ALA A 146 63.13 -17.36 -13.33
N ALA A 147 62.51 -18.42 -13.86
CA ALA A 147 62.10 -18.47 -15.26
C ALA A 147 61.01 -17.41 -15.57
N GLN A 148 61.06 -16.81 -16.77
CA GLN A 148 60.05 -15.86 -17.23
C GLN A 148 59.79 -15.99 -18.73
N ALA A 149 58.53 -15.77 -19.14
CA ALA A 149 58.09 -15.67 -20.51
C ALA A 149 57.93 -14.22 -20.94
N ASP A 150 58.54 -13.87 -22.08
CA ASP A 150 58.33 -12.57 -22.75
C ASP A 150 57.36 -12.69 -23.95
N VAL A 151 56.72 -13.86 -24.11
CA VAL A 151 55.62 -14.11 -25.06
C VAL A 151 54.51 -14.90 -24.37
N GLY A 152 53.25 -14.62 -24.69
CA GLY A 152 52.13 -15.40 -24.14
C GLY A 152 52.20 -16.85 -24.61
N MET A 153 52.09 -17.79 -23.67
CA MET A 153 52.21 -19.22 -23.96
C MET A 153 51.32 -20.08 -23.07
N THR A 154 51.14 -21.34 -23.47
CA THR A 154 50.54 -22.38 -22.62
C THR A 154 51.65 -23.05 -21.83
N VAL A 155 51.47 -23.12 -20.52
CA VAL A 155 52.42 -23.73 -19.58
C VAL A 155 51.72 -24.74 -18.70
N GLU A 156 52.49 -25.68 -18.17
CA GLU A 156 51.99 -26.71 -17.28
C GLU A 156 52.63 -26.51 -15.90
N PRO A 157 51.88 -26.59 -14.78
CA PRO A 157 52.46 -26.46 -13.45
C PRO A 157 53.50 -27.57 -13.15
N GLU A 158 53.42 -28.71 -13.83
CA GLU A 158 54.40 -29.80 -13.77
C GLU A 158 55.80 -29.36 -14.21
N TRP A 159 55.91 -28.39 -15.13
CA TRP A 159 57.19 -27.82 -15.57
C TRP A 159 57.98 -27.19 -14.42
N PHE A 160 57.28 -26.78 -13.36
CA PHE A 160 57.82 -26.16 -12.15
C PHE A 160 57.80 -27.09 -10.94
N GLY A 161 57.41 -28.36 -11.13
CA GLY A 161 57.47 -29.39 -10.09
C GLY A 161 56.13 -29.74 -9.43
N ALA A 162 54.99 -29.28 -9.96
CA ALA A 162 53.69 -29.76 -9.49
C ALA A 162 53.55 -31.26 -9.73
N GLN A 163 52.82 -31.95 -8.85
CA GLN A 163 52.61 -33.39 -8.94
C GLN A 163 51.16 -33.77 -8.64
N LEU A 164 50.69 -34.79 -9.34
CA LEU A 164 49.33 -35.32 -9.25
C LEU A 164 49.21 -36.44 -8.22
N ASN A 165 47.97 -36.70 -7.81
CA ASN A 165 47.49 -37.90 -7.11
C ASN A 165 48.15 -38.16 -5.75
N ASN A 166 48.19 -37.12 -4.90
CA ASN A 166 48.68 -37.21 -3.52
C ASN A 166 50.10 -37.78 -3.42
N SER A 167 51.02 -37.32 -4.27
CA SER A 167 52.43 -37.73 -4.24
C SER A 167 53.17 -37.35 -2.95
N GLY A 168 52.53 -36.58 -2.06
CA GLY A 168 53.12 -36.02 -0.84
C GLY A 168 53.87 -34.70 -1.07
N ILE A 169 53.92 -34.22 -2.32
CA ILE A 169 54.52 -32.93 -2.68
C ILE A 169 53.45 -31.84 -2.70
N ASP A 170 53.78 -30.69 -2.11
CA ASP A 170 52.98 -29.48 -2.21
C ASP A 170 53.13 -28.87 -3.61
N SER A 171 52.04 -28.90 -4.39
CA SER A 171 52.02 -28.33 -5.74
C SER A 171 51.82 -26.81 -5.76
N GLY A 172 51.40 -26.19 -4.66
CA GLY A 172 51.12 -24.74 -4.61
C GLY A 172 52.29 -23.85 -5.06
N PRO A 173 53.54 -24.08 -4.60
CA PRO A 173 54.70 -23.32 -5.07
C PRO A 173 54.94 -23.41 -6.59
N ALA A 174 54.65 -24.56 -7.21
CA ALA A 174 54.79 -24.76 -8.65
C ALA A 174 53.73 -23.97 -9.43
N PHE A 175 52.48 -23.90 -8.94
CA PHE A 175 51.47 -22.99 -9.49
C PHE A 175 51.89 -21.53 -9.40
N ASN A 176 52.38 -21.08 -8.24
CA ASN A 176 52.84 -19.70 -8.05
C ASN A 176 54.00 -19.35 -8.99
N THR A 177 54.88 -20.32 -9.26
CA THR A 177 55.97 -20.17 -10.25
C THR A 177 55.41 -20.10 -11.67
N ALA A 178 54.41 -20.91 -12.03
CA ALA A 178 53.76 -20.88 -13.34
C ALA A 178 53.07 -19.54 -13.61
N PHE A 179 52.36 -18.98 -12.62
CA PHE A 179 51.80 -17.62 -12.71
C PHE A 179 52.91 -16.57 -12.85
N SER A 180 53.96 -16.65 -12.03
CA SER A 180 55.11 -15.73 -12.09
C SER A 180 55.86 -15.80 -13.43
N PHE A 181 55.86 -16.96 -14.07
CA PHE A 181 56.48 -17.17 -15.36
C PHE A 181 55.76 -16.38 -16.46
N LEU A 182 54.43 -16.26 -16.39
CA LEU A 182 53.61 -15.51 -17.37
C LEU A 182 53.43 -14.02 -17.04
N ARG A 183 54.10 -13.50 -16.01
CA ARG A 183 53.89 -12.15 -15.45
C ARG A 183 53.91 -10.98 -16.44
N ASN A 184 54.67 -11.09 -17.53
CA ASN A 184 54.88 -9.99 -18.47
C ASN A 184 53.87 -10.01 -19.63
N THR A 185 53.28 -11.16 -19.92
CA THR A 185 52.56 -11.39 -21.19
C THR A 185 51.17 -11.99 -21.04
N GLY A 186 50.83 -12.53 -19.87
CA GLY A 186 49.67 -13.38 -19.71
C GLY A 186 49.87 -14.74 -20.40
N GLY A 187 48.80 -15.52 -20.51
CA GLY A 187 48.85 -16.83 -21.15
C GLY A 187 47.90 -17.83 -20.52
N THR A 188 48.18 -19.12 -20.69
CA THR A 188 47.35 -20.19 -20.16
C THR A 188 48.18 -21.14 -19.30
N ILE A 189 47.70 -21.45 -18.11
CA ILE A 189 48.22 -22.52 -17.26
C ILE A 189 47.27 -23.71 -17.41
N GLU A 190 47.74 -24.79 -18.03
CA GLU A 190 46.95 -25.99 -18.31
C GLU A 190 47.28 -27.13 -17.34
N MET A 191 46.31 -27.44 -16.49
CA MET A 191 46.40 -28.53 -15.53
C MET A 191 46.02 -29.88 -16.18
N ALA A 192 46.67 -30.95 -15.73
CA ALA A 192 46.34 -32.31 -16.11
C ALA A 192 45.08 -32.82 -15.39
N ALA A 193 44.55 -33.93 -15.89
CA ALA A 193 43.58 -34.73 -15.15
C ALA A 193 44.24 -35.37 -13.91
N GLY A 194 43.58 -35.29 -12.77
CA GLY A 194 44.01 -35.80 -11.48
C GLY A 194 43.95 -34.75 -10.38
N THR A 195 44.48 -35.08 -9.20
CA THR A 195 44.42 -34.22 -8.01
C THR A 195 45.77 -33.61 -7.68
N TYR A 196 45.88 -32.28 -7.69
CA TYR A 196 47.03 -31.56 -7.15
C TYR A 196 46.81 -31.28 -5.67
N THR A 197 47.64 -31.86 -4.82
CA THR A 197 47.63 -31.58 -3.39
C THR A 197 48.42 -30.31 -3.12
N THR A 198 47.89 -29.41 -2.31
CA THR A 198 48.59 -28.18 -1.95
C THR A 198 48.40 -27.81 -0.48
N ALA A 199 49.50 -27.38 0.14
CA ALA A 199 49.56 -26.80 1.49
C ALA A 199 49.93 -25.31 1.44
N THR A 200 49.92 -24.72 0.25
CA THR A 200 50.28 -23.33 -0.03
C THR A 200 49.15 -22.66 -0.83
N THR A 201 48.76 -21.45 -0.47
CA THR A 201 47.79 -20.68 -1.27
C THR A 201 48.36 -20.43 -2.67
N ILE A 202 47.52 -20.65 -3.68
CA ILE A 202 47.85 -20.36 -5.07
C ILE A 202 47.55 -18.88 -5.30
N THR A 203 48.56 -18.08 -5.59
CA THR A 203 48.44 -16.62 -5.71
C THR A 203 48.76 -16.16 -7.12
N ASN A 204 47.80 -15.50 -7.75
CA ASN A 204 47.98 -14.75 -8.98
C ASN A 204 47.94 -13.24 -8.69
N ASN A 205 49.00 -12.54 -9.10
CA ASN A 205 49.13 -11.08 -9.02
C ASN A 205 49.29 -10.44 -10.42
N TRP A 206 48.95 -11.17 -11.47
CA TRP A 206 49.22 -10.78 -12.85
C TRP A 206 47.96 -10.94 -13.70
N SER A 207 47.75 -9.99 -14.63
CA SER A 207 46.59 -9.94 -15.50
C SER A 207 46.73 -10.83 -16.73
N HIS A 208 45.62 -11.12 -17.39
CA HIS A 208 45.54 -11.87 -18.65
C HIS A 208 45.97 -13.35 -18.53
N ILE A 209 45.78 -13.95 -17.35
CA ILE A 209 46.12 -15.36 -17.13
C ILE A 209 44.85 -16.21 -17.06
N ARG A 210 44.87 -17.30 -17.84
CA ARG A 210 43.83 -18.33 -17.85
C ARG A 210 44.34 -19.58 -17.14
N LEU A 211 43.75 -19.97 -16.02
CA LEU A 211 43.98 -21.26 -15.37
C LEU A 211 42.87 -22.24 -15.78
N VAL A 212 43.24 -23.32 -16.46
CA VAL A 212 42.29 -24.28 -17.04
C VAL A 212 42.62 -25.71 -16.64
N GLY A 213 41.59 -26.49 -16.28
CA GLY A 213 41.69 -27.94 -16.06
C GLY A 213 41.12 -28.75 -17.21
N GLN A 214 41.01 -30.06 -17.01
CA GLN A 214 40.45 -31.01 -17.99
C GLN A 214 38.95 -31.29 -17.76
N GLY A 215 38.31 -30.57 -16.84
CA GLY A 215 36.90 -30.67 -16.50
C GLY A 215 36.61 -30.78 -15.00
N LEU A 216 35.35 -30.51 -14.64
CA LEU A 216 34.81 -30.67 -13.28
C LEU A 216 35.09 -32.06 -12.71
N ASN A 217 35.70 -32.12 -11.52
CA ASN A 217 36.12 -33.33 -10.82
C ASN A 217 37.10 -34.24 -11.61
N ILE A 218 37.53 -33.83 -12.81
CA ILE A 218 38.59 -34.48 -13.58
C ILE A 218 39.93 -33.90 -13.15
N THR A 219 40.01 -32.57 -13.08
CA THR A 219 41.14 -31.85 -12.48
C THR A 219 40.68 -31.29 -11.13
N THR A 220 41.43 -31.59 -10.07
CA THR A 220 41.11 -31.11 -8.71
C THR A 220 42.33 -30.48 -8.05
N ILE A 221 42.14 -29.31 -7.44
CA ILE A 221 43.10 -28.72 -6.49
C ILE A 221 42.60 -29.03 -5.09
N ALA A 222 43.36 -29.81 -4.33
CA ALA A 222 43.02 -30.26 -2.99
C ALA A 222 43.87 -29.52 -1.96
N MET A 223 43.27 -28.54 -1.28
CA MET A 223 43.91 -27.81 -0.19
C MET A 223 43.95 -28.70 1.07
N THR A 224 45.13 -28.94 1.62
CA THR A 224 45.30 -29.74 2.85
C THR A 224 45.20 -28.91 4.13
N SER A 225 45.25 -27.59 4.02
CA SER A 225 45.11 -26.68 5.15
C SER A 225 43.70 -26.09 5.22
N ALA A 226 43.10 -26.08 6.42
CA ALA A 226 41.79 -25.48 6.69
C ALA A 226 41.84 -23.95 6.92
N THR A 227 43.03 -23.36 6.97
CA THR A 227 43.24 -21.94 7.29
C THR A 227 43.73 -21.11 6.12
N LEU A 228 44.03 -21.76 4.99
CA LEU A 228 44.59 -21.10 3.82
C LEU A 228 43.52 -20.92 2.75
N ASP A 229 43.67 -19.85 1.99
CA ASP A 229 42.88 -19.62 0.80
C ASP A 229 43.32 -20.60 -0.30
N GLY A 230 42.37 -21.00 -1.14
CA GLY A 230 42.62 -21.86 -2.28
C GLY A 230 43.38 -21.12 -3.38
N ILE A 231 42.67 -20.23 -4.07
CA ILE A 231 43.22 -19.35 -5.09
C ILE A 231 42.96 -17.89 -4.70
N ASP A 232 44.03 -17.12 -4.58
CA ASP A 232 44.01 -15.67 -4.43
C ASP A 232 44.31 -15.00 -5.78
N ASN A 233 43.35 -14.23 -6.31
CA ASN A 233 43.54 -13.36 -7.46
C ASN A 233 43.55 -11.90 -6.99
N PHE A 234 44.74 -11.37 -6.74
CA PHE A 234 44.93 -10.10 -6.03
C PHE A 234 45.43 -8.98 -6.93
N GLY A 235 44.52 -8.04 -7.21
CA GLY A 235 44.86 -6.71 -7.69
C GLY A 235 45.08 -5.73 -6.54
N ALA A 236 45.24 -4.47 -6.90
CA ALA A 236 45.30 -3.37 -5.95
C ALA A 236 44.32 -2.26 -6.31
N SER A 237 43.97 -1.44 -5.32
CA SER A 237 43.11 -0.27 -5.53
C SER A 237 43.73 0.66 -6.58
N GLY A 238 42.99 0.95 -7.66
CA GLY A 238 43.47 1.77 -8.78
C GLY A 238 44.24 1.01 -9.86
N THR A 239 44.64 -0.24 -9.61
CA THR A 239 45.28 -1.15 -10.57
C THR A 239 44.66 -2.54 -10.44
N PRO A 240 43.39 -2.72 -10.85
CA PRO A 240 42.74 -4.01 -10.77
C PRO A 240 43.41 -5.03 -11.71
N LEU A 241 43.44 -6.30 -11.32
CA LEU A 241 43.80 -7.36 -12.27
C LEU A 241 42.71 -7.50 -13.32
N ALA A 242 43.10 -7.59 -14.58
CA ALA A 242 42.16 -7.61 -15.70
C ALA A 242 42.25 -8.90 -16.52
N ASN A 243 41.09 -9.38 -16.99
CA ASN A 243 40.99 -10.47 -17.98
C ASN A 243 41.58 -11.82 -17.53
N ASP A 244 41.48 -12.13 -16.24
CA ASP A 244 41.83 -13.46 -15.76
C ASP A 244 40.67 -14.44 -15.92
N THR A 245 40.96 -15.71 -16.15
CA THR A 245 39.95 -16.76 -16.33
C THR A 245 40.31 -17.99 -15.51
N PHE A 246 39.34 -18.56 -14.81
CA PHE A 246 39.46 -19.82 -14.09
C PHE A 246 38.36 -20.75 -14.59
N GLU A 247 38.72 -21.90 -15.17
CA GLU A 247 37.71 -22.78 -15.77
C GLU A 247 38.06 -24.26 -15.81
N ASP A 248 37.03 -25.12 -15.82
CA ASP A 248 37.13 -26.56 -16.03
C ASP A 248 37.93 -27.32 -14.95
N PHE A 249 37.76 -26.96 -13.67
CA PHE A 249 38.34 -27.73 -12.56
C PHE A 249 37.51 -27.61 -11.26
N SER A 250 37.86 -28.47 -10.29
CA SER A 250 37.32 -28.42 -8.94
C SER A 250 38.40 -27.99 -7.96
N ILE A 251 38.02 -27.23 -6.93
CA ILE A 251 38.89 -26.92 -5.79
C ILE A 251 38.18 -27.33 -4.50
N ILE A 252 38.89 -28.02 -3.62
CA ILE A 252 38.32 -28.59 -2.39
C ILE A 252 39.25 -28.36 -1.21
N CYS A 253 38.68 -27.97 -0.07
CA CYS A 253 39.38 -28.01 1.21
C CYS A 253 39.24 -29.41 1.83
N SER A 254 40.32 -30.19 1.76
CA SER A 254 40.36 -31.59 2.24
C SER A 254 40.37 -31.71 3.76
N ALA A 255 40.73 -30.64 4.47
CA ALA A 255 40.66 -30.52 5.92
C ALA A 255 39.31 -29.89 6.36
N ALA A 256 38.21 -30.39 5.81
CA ALA A 256 36.86 -29.86 6.08
C ALA A 256 36.59 -29.83 7.60
N GLY A 257 36.51 -28.62 8.19
CA GLY A 257 35.90 -28.42 9.50
C GLY A 257 36.74 -27.89 10.67
N SER A 258 37.60 -26.86 10.53
CA SER A 258 38.23 -26.33 11.76
C SER A 258 38.57 -24.83 11.88
N SER A 259 38.35 -23.94 10.92
CA SER A 259 38.77 -22.53 11.14
C SER A 259 38.05 -21.45 10.34
N THR A 260 38.04 -20.27 10.94
CA THR A 260 37.53 -19.00 10.40
C THR A 260 38.44 -18.46 9.30
N GLY A 261 37.88 -18.08 8.15
CA GLY A 261 38.52 -17.12 7.23
C GLY A 261 39.18 -17.66 5.96
N SER A 262 38.92 -18.90 5.54
CA SER A 262 39.44 -19.44 4.27
C SER A 262 38.49 -19.18 3.08
N PHE A 263 39.03 -18.69 1.98
CA PHE A 263 38.35 -18.50 0.69
C PHE A 263 38.73 -19.61 -0.29
N GLY A 264 37.76 -20.19 -1.02
CA GLY A 264 38.07 -21.11 -2.11
C GLY A 264 38.68 -20.37 -3.30
N ILE A 265 37.97 -19.35 -3.77
CA ILE A 265 38.47 -18.38 -4.76
C ILE A 265 38.27 -16.98 -4.20
N ASN A 266 39.33 -16.20 -4.15
CA ASN A 266 39.35 -14.88 -3.57
C ASN A 266 39.72 -13.83 -4.63
N LEU A 267 38.69 -13.18 -5.18
CA LEU A 267 38.84 -12.11 -6.15
C LEU A 267 38.88 -10.76 -5.42
N GLN A 268 40.06 -10.17 -5.24
CA GLN A 268 40.22 -8.82 -4.70
C GLN A 268 40.73 -7.84 -5.75
N TYR A 269 39.99 -6.75 -5.98
CA TYR A 269 40.34 -5.71 -6.98
C TYR A 269 40.55 -6.30 -8.38
N ASN A 270 39.52 -6.96 -8.90
CA ASN A 270 39.55 -7.58 -10.22
C ASN A 270 38.61 -6.86 -11.20
N ALA A 271 38.89 -6.98 -12.50
CA ALA A 271 38.06 -6.47 -13.58
C ALA A 271 38.03 -7.50 -14.72
N PHE A 272 36.89 -7.68 -15.40
CA PHE A 272 36.78 -8.57 -16.56
C PHE A 272 37.20 -10.03 -16.26
N THR A 273 36.98 -10.51 -15.03
CA THR A 273 37.33 -11.87 -14.62
C THR A 273 36.23 -12.85 -14.98
N HIS A 274 36.59 -14.05 -15.45
CA HIS A 274 35.65 -15.13 -15.75
C HIS A 274 35.88 -16.35 -14.84
N LEU A 275 34.82 -16.88 -14.24
CA LEU A 275 34.81 -18.18 -13.56
C LEU A 275 33.84 -19.09 -14.30
N ARG A 276 34.28 -20.25 -14.81
CA ARG A 276 33.43 -21.09 -15.68
C ARG A 276 33.54 -22.59 -15.42
N ASN A 277 32.42 -23.28 -15.29
CA ASN A 277 32.39 -24.74 -15.17
C ASN A 277 33.28 -25.24 -14.01
N MET A 278 33.03 -24.73 -12.80
CA MET A 278 33.86 -24.98 -11.62
C MET A 278 33.05 -25.46 -10.41
N GLN A 279 33.72 -26.19 -9.51
CA GLN A 279 33.18 -26.50 -8.17
C GLN A 279 34.16 -26.07 -7.08
N VAL A 280 33.66 -25.33 -6.11
CA VAL A 280 34.38 -24.85 -4.94
C VAL A 280 33.79 -25.50 -3.69
N GLN A 281 34.53 -26.38 -3.05
CA GLN A 281 33.99 -27.29 -2.05
C GLN A 281 34.69 -27.14 -0.68
N GLU A 282 33.89 -27.14 0.37
CA GLU A 282 34.31 -27.23 1.77
C GLU A 282 35.16 -26.05 2.29
N PHE A 283 35.11 -24.90 1.62
CA PHE A 283 35.64 -23.64 2.11
C PHE A 283 34.58 -22.86 2.89
N LEU A 284 34.97 -22.16 3.97
CA LEU A 284 34.04 -21.31 4.72
C LEU A 284 33.46 -20.19 3.84
N TYR A 285 34.25 -19.67 2.90
CA TYR A 285 33.80 -18.80 1.84
C TYR A 285 34.10 -19.47 0.50
N GLY A 286 33.08 -19.76 -0.30
CA GLY A 286 33.28 -20.38 -1.62
C GLY A 286 34.01 -19.43 -2.55
N VAL A 287 33.28 -18.46 -3.11
CA VAL A 287 33.84 -17.41 -3.97
C VAL A 287 33.66 -16.05 -3.31
N ASN A 288 34.75 -15.31 -3.11
CA ASN A 288 34.72 -13.96 -2.58
C ASN A 288 35.04 -12.95 -3.68
N LEU A 289 34.27 -11.87 -3.73
CA LEU A 289 34.44 -10.76 -4.66
C LEU A 289 34.52 -9.45 -3.86
N LEU A 290 35.74 -9.03 -3.54
CA LEU A 290 36.01 -7.76 -2.88
C LEU A 290 36.37 -6.71 -3.94
N ARG A 291 35.46 -5.74 -4.15
CA ARG A 291 35.65 -4.66 -5.13
C ARG A 291 36.05 -5.16 -6.53
N ALA A 292 35.42 -6.27 -6.93
CA ALA A 292 35.57 -6.83 -8.27
C ALA A 292 34.52 -6.18 -9.18
N THR A 293 34.90 -5.85 -10.41
CA THR A 293 33.99 -5.28 -11.40
C THR A 293 33.96 -6.13 -12.67
N ASN A 294 32.88 -6.03 -13.45
CA ASN A 294 32.76 -6.68 -14.77
C ASN A 294 33.08 -8.18 -14.72
N THR A 295 32.63 -8.87 -13.68
CA THR A 295 32.95 -10.29 -13.46
C THR A 295 31.83 -11.17 -14.02
N GLU A 296 32.18 -12.23 -14.74
CA GLU A 296 31.24 -13.23 -15.25
C GLU A 296 31.46 -14.57 -14.52
N ILE A 297 30.41 -15.13 -13.95
CA ILE A 297 30.44 -16.42 -13.26
C ILE A 297 29.37 -17.32 -13.89
N ASP A 298 29.79 -18.42 -14.49
CA ASP A 298 28.93 -19.27 -15.32
C ASP A 298 29.13 -20.76 -14.96
N PHE A 299 28.07 -21.47 -14.61
CA PHE A 299 28.16 -22.88 -14.18
C PHE A 299 29.16 -23.11 -13.04
N VAL A 300 29.11 -22.27 -12.00
CA VAL A 300 29.96 -22.40 -10.82
C VAL A 300 29.15 -22.80 -9.60
N GLY A 301 29.59 -23.87 -8.93
CA GLY A 301 29.02 -24.38 -7.69
C GLY A 301 29.86 -24.08 -6.46
N ALA A 302 29.23 -23.69 -5.36
CA ALA A 302 29.86 -23.61 -4.05
C ALA A 302 29.16 -24.55 -3.05
N SER A 303 29.89 -25.41 -2.36
CA SER A 303 29.29 -26.37 -1.42
C SER A 303 30.02 -26.46 -0.08
N TYR A 304 29.28 -26.65 1.01
CA TYR A 304 29.81 -26.81 2.37
C TYR A 304 28.96 -27.83 3.13
N VAL A 305 28.95 -29.07 2.62
CA VAL A 305 28.02 -30.11 3.08
C VAL A 305 28.63 -30.91 4.23
N ASN A 306 29.95 -31.09 4.21
CA ASN A 306 30.69 -31.84 5.25
C ASN A 306 31.35 -30.92 6.29
N GLY A 307 31.37 -29.62 6.04
CA GLY A 307 31.85 -28.62 6.98
C GLY A 307 31.12 -28.65 8.32
N SER A 308 31.84 -28.27 9.37
CA SER A 308 31.37 -28.27 10.77
C SER A 308 31.39 -26.87 11.41
N THR A 309 31.85 -25.85 10.69
CA THR A 309 32.01 -24.48 11.20
C THR A 309 30.86 -23.58 10.78
N ASN A 310 30.30 -22.83 11.73
CA ASN A 310 29.27 -21.83 11.47
C ASN A 310 29.77 -20.69 10.56
N GLY A 311 28.87 -20.07 9.81
CA GLY A 311 29.16 -18.86 9.02
C GLY A 311 29.55 -19.10 7.56
N PHE A 312 29.28 -20.29 7.00
CA PHE A 312 29.52 -20.56 5.58
C PHE A 312 28.86 -19.52 4.67
N THR A 313 29.57 -19.05 3.65
CA THR A 313 29.05 -18.18 2.60
C THR A 313 29.45 -18.74 1.24
N GLY A 314 28.48 -19.11 0.39
CA GLY A 314 28.75 -19.63 -0.95
C GLY A 314 29.43 -18.58 -1.84
N PHE A 315 28.73 -17.48 -2.08
CA PHE A 315 29.26 -16.32 -2.81
C PHE A 315 29.18 -15.08 -1.94
N ASN A 316 30.31 -14.38 -1.77
CA ASN A 316 30.41 -13.17 -0.96
C ASN A 316 30.73 -11.95 -1.84
N PHE A 317 29.75 -11.08 -2.04
CA PHE A 317 29.90 -9.81 -2.75
C PHE A 317 30.17 -8.70 -1.74
N ASN A 318 31.41 -8.20 -1.72
CA ASN A 318 31.85 -7.17 -0.81
C ASN A 318 32.25 -5.90 -1.56
N GLY A 319 31.45 -4.84 -1.40
CA GLY A 319 31.74 -3.51 -1.97
C GLY A 319 32.91 -2.77 -1.33
N GLY A 320 33.46 -3.26 -0.21
CA GLY A 320 34.53 -2.61 0.55
C GLY A 320 34.07 -1.33 1.28
N GLY A 321 35.03 -0.46 1.65
CA GLY A 321 34.78 0.81 2.36
C GLY A 321 34.39 1.98 1.46
N THR A 322 34.19 3.17 2.04
CA THR A 322 33.84 4.41 1.33
C THR A 322 34.97 4.89 0.39
N GLY A 323 34.64 5.29 -0.85
CA GLY A 323 35.60 5.77 -1.86
C GLY A 323 35.56 4.90 -3.12
N THR A 324 35.29 5.53 -4.26
CA THR A 324 34.84 4.95 -5.54
C THR A 324 35.65 3.76 -6.07
N ALA A 325 35.04 2.59 -6.00
CA ALA A 325 35.17 1.36 -6.81
C ALA A 325 34.65 0.20 -5.95
N GLY A 326 33.34 -0.07 -6.02
CA GLY A 326 32.72 -1.18 -5.29
C GLY A 326 32.67 -2.46 -6.11
N ASN A 327 31.80 -3.39 -5.70
CA ASN A 327 31.49 -4.54 -6.54
C ASN A 327 30.44 -4.12 -7.57
N ALA A 328 30.77 -4.18 -8.86
CA ALA A 328 29.91 -3.59 -9.90
C ALA A 328 29.87 -4.43 -11.18
N SER A 329 28.71 -4.50 -11.84
CA SER A 329 28.57 -5.16 -13.14
C SER A 329 28.97 -6.65 -13.12
N THR A 330 28.59 -7.37 -12.06
CA THR A 330 28.85 -8.81 -11.94
C THR A 330 27.63 -9.59 -12.41
N ASN A 331 27.85 -10.55 -13.32
CA ASN A 331 26.84 -11.43 -13.87
C ASN A 331 27.06 -12.87 -13.39
N LEU A 332 26.02 -13.49 -12.83
CA LEU A 332 26.02 -14.88 -12.42
C LEU A 332 24.93 -15.64 -13.18
N ARG A 333 25.34 -16.71 -13.87
CA ARG A 333 24.43 -17.60 -14.61
C ARG A 333 24.63 -19.04 -14.17
N ASP A 334 23.52 -19.75 -13.97
CA ASP A 334 23.52 -21.19 -13.69
C ASP A 334 24.43 -21.57 -12.51
N THR A 335 24.47 -20.72 -11.49
CA THR A 335 25.27 -20.94 -10.28
C THR A 335 24.43 -21.65 -9.21
N PHE A 336 25.09 -22.43 -8.36
CA PHE A 336 24.40 -23.12 -7.27
C PHE A 336 25.20 -23.08 -5.97
N VAL A 337 24.48 -22.97 -4.85
CA VAL A 337 25.05 -23.10 -3.52
C VAL A 337 24.37 -24.22 -2.76
N SER A 338 25.16 -25.15 -2.22
CA SER A 338 24.68 -26.20 -1.31
C SER A 338 25.31 -26.02 0.07
N GLY A 339 24.50 -25.51 1.02
CA GLY A 339 24.93 -25.32 2.39
C GLY A 339 24.72 -26.55 3.28
N ASN A 340 24.95 -26.34 4.58
CA ASN A 340 24.54 -27.25 5.64
C ASN A 340 23.60 -26.51 6.60
N ASN A 341 22.30 -26.80 6.51
CA ASN A 341 21.26 -26.09 7.24
C ASN A 341 21.21 -26.41 8.75
N THR A 342 22.08 -27.30 9.24
CA THR A 342 22.30 -27.49 10.69
C THR A 342 23.28 -26.48 11.29
N LEU A 343 24.08 -25.82 10.45
CA LEU A 343 25.03 -24.79 10.89
C LEU A 343 24.33 -23.43 10.89
N THR A 344 24.72 -22.56 11.82
CA THR A 344 24.17 -21.20 11.93
C THR A 344 24.96 -20.21 11.08
N GLY A 345 24.29 -19.19 10.55
CA GLY A 345 24.92 -18.16 9.72
C GLY A 345 25.33 -18.63 8.31
N SER A 346 24.84 -19.78 7.84
CA SER A 346 25.05 -20.26 6.47
C SER A 346 24.24 -19.41 5.47
N VAL A 347 24.94 -18.86 4.47
CA VAL A 347 24.38 -17.97 3.45
C VAL A 347 24.73 -18.50 2.06
N GLY A 348 23.76 -18.50 1.14
CA GLY A 348 24.01 -18.79 -0.27
C GLY A 348 24.79 -17.66 -0.95
N TYR A 349 24.09 -16.56 -1.19
CA TYR A 349 24.63 -15.35 -1.80
C TYR A 349 24.57 -14.19 -0.79
N LYS A 350 25.73 -13.70 -0.36
CA LYS A 350 25.85 -12.63 0.63
C LYS A 350 26.29 -11.32 0.00
N PHE A 351 25.64 -10.24 0.39
CA PHE A 351 25.90 -8.90 -0.12
C PHE A 351 26.18 -7.96 1.05
N GLY A 352 27.28 -7.22 0.96
CA GLY A 352 27.65 -6.21 1.96
C GLY A 352 28.70 -5.23 1.45
N GLY A 353 28.97 -4.20 2.25
CA GLY A 353 29.92 -3.13 1.93
C GLY A 353 29.26 -1.85 1.42
N ALA A 354 30.07 -0.84 1.12
CA ALA A 354 29.60 0.53 0.88
C ALA A 354 28.98 0.76 -0.52
N TYR A 355 29.43 0.00 -1.52
CA TYR A 355 29.06 0.20 -2.93
C TYR A 355 28.84 -1.13 -3.65
N MET A 356 27.61 -1.36 -4.09
CA MET A 356 27.22 -2.52 -4.91
C MET A 356 26.29 -2.07 -6.05
N SER A 357 26.63 -2.34 -7.30
CA SER A 357 25.76 -1.96 -8.43
C SER A 357 25.74 -2.97 -9.57
N ASP A 358 24.68 -2.92 -10.37
CA ASP A 358 24.57 -3.64 -11.65
C ASP A 358 24.82 -5.15 -11.52
N LEU A 359 24.24 -5.76 -10.48
CA LEU A 359 24.40 -7.19 -10.22
C LEU A 359 23.26 -7.95 -10.86
N TYR A 360 23.57 -8.91 -11.74
CA TYR A 360 22.59 -9.72 -12.44
C TYR A 360 22.77 -11.19 -12.09
N PHE A 361 21.70 -11.83 -11.63
CA PHE A 361 21.64 -13.25 -11.30
C PHE A 361 20.60 -13.90 -12.20
N ASP A 362 20.97 -14.94 -12.91
CA ASP A 362 20.07 -15.72 -13.76
C ASP A 362 20.19 -17.20 -13.42
N ASN A 363 19.09 -17.81 -12.99
CA ASN A 363 19.05 -19.20 -12.54
C ASN A 363 20.08 -19.51 -11.45
N ALA A 364 20.32 -18.55 -10.55
CA ALA A 364 21.15 -18.72 -9.37
C ALA A 364 20.33 -19.44 -8.28
N SER A 365 20.86 -20.54 -7.75
CA SER A 365 20.10 -21.44 -6.88
C SER A 365 20.80 -21.69 -5.54
N THR A 366 20.01 -21.94 -4.50
CA THR A 366 20.50 -22.28 -3.16
C THR A 366 19.70 -23.42 -2.58
N ALA A 367 20.38 -24.34 -1.89
CA ALA A 367 19.77 -25.41 -1.13
C ALA A 367 20.45 -25.57 0.22
N GLY A 368 19.65 -25.78 1.28
CA GLY A 368 20.17 -26.18 2.58
C GLY A 368 21.04 -25.12 3.28
N THR A 369 20.76 -23.84 3.10
CA THR A 369 21.40 -22.73 3.83
C THR A 369 20.51 -22.23 4.97
N ASN A 370 20.95 -21.29 5.82
CA ASN A 370 20.00 -20.55 6.66
C ASN A 370 19.35 -19.42 5.86
N TYR A 371 20.16 -18.73 5.04
CA TYR A 371 19.73 -17.68 4.14
C TYR A 371 20.04 -18.06 2.69
N GLY A 372 19.08 -17.97 1.78
CA GLY A 372 19.34 -18.13 0.35
C GLY A 372 20.13 -16.94 -0.19
N TYR A 373 19.48 -15.77 -0.18
CA TYR A 373 20.10 -14.49 -0.48
C TYR A 373 20.08 -13.59 0.77
N TYR A 374 21.20 -12.95 1.07
CA TYR A 374 21.36 -12.09 2.23
C TYR A 374 21.88 -10.71 1.83
N PHE A 375 20.96 -9.75 1.72
CA PHE A 375 21.25 -8.35 1.43
C PHE A 375 21.20 -7.52 2.70
N ASP A 376 22.36 -7.08 3.17
CA ASP A 376 22.46 -6.16 4.31
C ASP A 376 23.11 -4.85 3.89
N TYR A 377 22.28 -3.82 3.79
CA TYR A 377 22.66 -2.47 3.36
C TYR A 377 22.82 -1.51 4.54
N SER A 378 22.84 -2.02 5.78
CA SER A 378 23.01 -1.18 6.98
C SER A 378 24.26 -0.31 6.97
N THR A 379 25.31 -0.73 6.25
CA THR A 379 26.56 0.03 6.06
C THR A 379 26.71 0.57 4.64
N ALA A 380 25.74 0.35 3.75
CA ALA A 380 25.84 0.70 2.34
C ALA A 380 25.53 2.19 2.13
N SER A 381 26.35 2.85 1.30
CA SER A 381 26.13 4.24 0.90
C SER A 381 25.52 4.35 -0.49
N TYR A 382 25.72 3.32 -1.33
CA TYR A 382 25.25 3.30 -2.71
C TYR A 382 24.93 1.86 -3.14
N VAL A 383 23.68 1.64 -3.53
CA VAL A 383 23.19 0.35 -4.02
C VAL A 383 22.24 0.66 -5.15
N GLU A 384 22.51 0.18 -6.36
CA GLU A 384 21.62 0.40 -7.51
C GLU A 384 21.59 -0.86 -8.38
N ASP A 385 20.43 -1.14 -8.98
CA ASP A 385 20.27 -2.07 -10.09
C ASP A 385 20.71 -3.53 -9.82
N VAL A 386 20.16 -4.13 -8.76
CA VAL A 386 20.29 -5.58 -8.52
C VAL A 386 19.08 -6.32 -9.09
N ILE A 387 19.33 -7.35 -9.89
CA ILE A 387 18.29 -8.18 -10.51
C ILE A 387 18.55 -9.66 -10.22
N ILE A 388 17.56 -10.32 -9.62
CA ILE A 388 17.51 -11.76 -9.45
C ILE A 388 16.43 -12.32 -10.36
N ASN A 389 16.82 -13.10 -11.36
CA ASN A 389 15.94 -13.74 -12.32
C ASN A 389 15.91 -15.26 -12.11
N GLN A 390 14.71 -15.79 -11.97
CA GLN A 390 14.39 -17.20 -11.80
C GLN A 390 15.19 -17.91 -10.68
N PRO A 391 15.25 -17.35 -9.46
CA PRO A 391 15.98 -18.00 -8.37
C PRO A 391 15.28 -19.29 -7.94
N ILE A 392 16.05 -20.30 -7.54
CA ILE A 392 15.53 -21.46 -6.81
C ILE A 392 16.14 -21.44 -5.41
N VAL A 393 15.32 -21.18 -4.41
CA VAL A 393 15.73 -21.06 -3.01
C VAL A 393 14.99 -22.12 -2.21
N ASP A 394 15.68 -23.22 -1.88
CA ASP A 394 15.06 -24.41 -1.29
C ASP A 394 15.69 -24.80 0.06
N GLN A 395 14.88 -25.38 0.95
CA GLN A 395 15.29 -25.91 2.25
C GLN A 395 16.08 -24.93 3.15
N PHE A 396 15.78 -23.64 3.07
CA PHE A 396 16.37 -22.66 3.98
C PHE A 396 15.72 -22.73 5.37
N THR A 397 16.48 -22.38 6.42
CA THR A 397 16.00 -22.49 7.82
C THR A 397 15.84 -21.17 8.57
N ALA A 398 16.24 -20.04 7.98
CA ALA A 398 15.97 -18.70 8.51
C ALA A 398 15.11 -17.88 7.53
N GLN A 399 15.67 -17.38 6.43
CA GLN A 399 14.93 -16.56 5.46
C GLN A 399 15.36 -16.91 4.03
N GLY A 400 14.44 -16.96 3.07
CA GLY A 400 14.79 -17.30 1.68
C GLY A 400 15.60 -16.19 1.04
N ILE A 401 14.97 -15.03 0.85
CA ILE A 401 15.59 -13.79 0.40
C ILE A 401 15.44 -12.75 1.51
N PHE A 402 16.56 -12.33 2.09
CA PHE A 402 16.61 -11.33 3.16
C PHE A 402 17.13 -10.00 2.64
N VAL A 403 16.41 -8.91 2.91
CA VAL A 403 16.74 -7.54 2.53
C VAL A 403 16.61 -6.61 3.73
N ASN A 404 17.71 -5.96 4.09
CA ASN A 404 17.77 -5.09 5.25
C ASN A 404 18.33 -3.71 4.91
N ASN A 405 17.61 -2.67 5.32
CA ASN A 405 18.01 -1.26 5.24
C ASN A 405 18.37 -0.75 3.84
N MET A 406 17.64 -1.19 2.80
CA MET A 406 17.88 -0.68 1.45
C MET A 406 17.67 0.85 1.40
N PRO A 407 18.66 1.63 0.94
CA PRO A 407 18.55 3.09 0.88
C PRO A 407 17.52 3.54 -0.16
N SER A 408 17.09 4.81 -0.11
CA SER A 408 16.02 5.34 -0.97
C SER A 408 16.36 5.36 -2.47
N GLY A 409 17.64 5.35 -2.83
CA GLY A 409 18.10 5.18 -4.22
C GLY A 409 18.18 3.72 -4.68
N GLY A 410 18.02 2.77 -3.73
CA GLY A 410 18.15 1.35 -3.97
C GLY A 410 17.10 0.78 -4.92
N GLN A 411 17.53 -0.15 -5.76
CA GLN A 411 16.65 -0.92 -6.64
C GLN A 411 16.99 -2.40 -6.58
N LEU A 412 15.97 -3.23 -6.33
CA LEU A 412 16.07 -4.69 -6.38
C LEU A 412 14.86 -5.25 -7.12
N THR A 413 15.12 -6.04 -8.15
CA THR A 413 14.09 -6.81 -8.85
C THR A 413 14.30 -8.29 -8.61
N ILE A 414 13.24 -8.99 -8.20
CA ILE A 414 13.17 -10.44 -8.06
C ILE A 414 12.07 -10.90 -9.03
N SER A 415 12.44 -11.68 -10.04
CA SER A 415 11.55 -12.07 -11.14
C SER A 415 11.50 -13.58 -11.28
N GLY A 416 10.30 -14.17 -11.21
CA GLY A 416 10.10 -15.61 -11.36
C GLY A 416 10.67 -16.43 -10.21
N GLY A 417 10.94 -17.69 -10.48
CA GLY A 417 11.60 -18.59 -9.53
C GLY A 417 10.67 -19.28 -8.53
N TRP A 418 11.30 -20.05 -7.64
CA TRP A 418 10.67 -20.87 -6.61
C TRP A 418 11.38 -20.63 -5.28
N ILE A 419 10.62 -20.31 -4.23
CA ILE A 419 11.15 -20.06 -2.88
C ILE A 419 10.37 -20.94 -1.91
N ASN A 420 11.06 -21.81 -1.19
CA ASN A 420 10.47 -22.79 -0.28
C ASN A 420 11.35 -23.04 0.96
N PRO A 421 10.82 -22.86 2.18
CA PRO A 421 11.54 -23.10 3.41
C PRO A 421 11.70 -24.60 3.66
N LYS A 422 12.59 -24.96 4.58
CA LYS A 422 12.73 -26.35 5.05
C LYS A 422 11.48 -26.77 5.82
N ALA A 423 10.81 -27.82 5.35
CA ALA A 423 9.70 -28.44 6.05
C ALA A 423 10.05 -28.82 7.51
N GLY A 424 9.16 -28.50 8.45
CA GLY A 424 9.27 -28.91 9.85
C GLY A 424 10.40 -28.23 10.64
N SER A 425 10.82 -27.03 10.21
CA SER A 425 11.85 -26.25 10.90
C SER A 425 11.37 -25.70 12.25
N ASN A 426 10.05 -25.49 12.40
CA ASN A 426 9.41 -24.78 13.53
C ASN A 426 9.95 -23.35 13.77
N ASN A 427 10.78 -22.83 12.85
CA ASN A 427 11.36 -21.51 12.96
C ASN A 427 10.41 -20.46 12.39
N ASN A 428 10.59 -19.20 12.79
CA ASN A 428 9.91 -18.08 12.14
C ASN A 428 10.60 -17.80 10.81
N THR A 429 10.14 -18.47 9.75
CA THR A 429 10.70 -18.28 8.42
C THR A 429 9.88 -17.30 7.59
N SER A 430 10.55 -16.50 6.77
CA SER A 430 9.92 -15.80 5.67
C SER A 430 10.60 -16.14 4.35
N ASP A 431 9.80 -16.37 3.32
CA ASP A 431 10.32 -16.70 1.98
C ASP A 431 11.04 -15.47 1.41
N VAL A 432 10.42 -14.30 1.55
CA VAL A 432 11.04 -13.00 1.29
C VAL A 432 10.84 -12.10 2.52
N TYR A 433 11.94 -11.62 3.08
CA TYR A 433 11.97 -10.74 4.25
C TYR A 433 12.58 -9.40 3.89
N ILE A 434 11.84 -8.30 4.07
CA ILE A 434 12.25 -6.94 3.77
C ILE A 434 12.07 -6.07 5.02
N SER A 435 13.14 -5.45 5.48
CA SER A 435 13.15 -4.63 6.69
C SER A 435 13.85 -3.29 6.49
N GLY A 436 13.31 -2.22 7.09
CA GLY A 436 13.93 -0.89 7.14
C GLY A 436 14.24 -0.26 5.78
N SER A 437 13.58 -0.72 4.71
CA SER A 437 13.96 -0.43 3.33
C SER A 437 13.11 0.68 2.73
N SER A 438 13.76 1.61 2.02
CA SER A 438 13.09 2.77 1.41
C SER A 438 13.33 2.90 -0.10
N GLY A 439 14.14 2.01 -0.68
CA GLY A 439 14.32 1.86 -2.12
C GLY A 439 13.16 1.11 -2.78
N VAL A 440 13.21 0.97 -4.10
CA VAL A 440 12.20 0.24 -4.88
C VAL A 440 12.55 -1.24 -4.90
N ILE A 441 11.71 -2.07 -4.31
CA ILE A 441 11.86 -3.53 -4.32
C ILE A 441 10.68 -4.12 -5.07
N THR A 442 10.96 -4.89 -6.12
CA THR A 442 9.94 -5.41 -7.02
C THR A 442 10.04 -6.92 -7.11
N LEU A 443 8.99 -7.62 -6.70
CA LEU A 443 8.84 -9.08 -6.71
C LEU A 443 7.75 -9.46 -7.71
N ILE A 444 8.11 -10.13 -8.80
CA ILE A 444 7.21 -10.38 -9.93
C ILE A 444 7.19 -11.85 -10.31
N GLY A 445 6.00 -12.45 -10.39
CA GLY A 445 5.81 -13.78 -11.00
C GLY A 445 6.47 -14.95 -10.26
N SER A 446 6.87 -14.78 -9.00
CA SER A 446 7.53 -15.81 -8.19
C SER A 446 6.53 -16.81 -7.62
N GLN A 447 6.97 -18.07 -7.46
CA GLN A 447 6.26 -19.10 -6.70
C GLN A 447 6.80 -19.12 -5.27
N ILE A 448 5.94 -18.81 -4.32
CA ILE A 448 6.24 -18.64 -2.90
C ILE A 448 5.43 -19.69 -2.16
N VAL A 449 6.10 -20.74 -1.72
CA VAL A 449 5.45 -21.97 -1.23
C VAL A 449 5.98 -22.28 0.16
N SER A 450 5.10 -22.63 1.09
CA SER A 450 5.48 -23.23 2.37
C SER A 450 5.03 -24.69 2.43
N ASP A 451 5.91 -25.54 2.96
CA ASP A 451 5.71 -26.99 3.10
C ASP A 451 4.87 -27.40 4.34
N ASN A 452 3.86 -26.60 4.70
CA ASN A 452 2.99 -26.78 5.87
C ASN A 452 3.69 -26.61 7.23
N ASP A 453 4.67 -25.70 7.38
CA ASP A 453 5.14 -25.31 8.72
C ASP A 453 4.06 -24.41 9.37
N THR A 454 3.27 -25.01 10.26
CA THR A 454 1.89 -24.55 10.53
C THR A 454 1.75 -23.28 11.37
N VAL A 455 2.82 -22.73 11.97
CA VAL A 455 2.66 -21.68 12.99
C VAL A 455 3.26 -20.33 12.62
N ASN A 456 4.38 -20.27 11.89
CA ASN A 456 5.13 -19.00 11.75
C ASN A 456 5.61 -18.63 10.33
N ASP A 457 5.21 -19.38 9.30
CA ASP A 457 5.67 -19.13 7.93
C ASP A 457 4.97 -17.93 7.28
N THR A 458 5.78 -16.96 6.86
CA THR A 458 5.32 -15.78 6.12
C THR A 458 5.84 -15.81 4.69
N GLY A 459 4.99 -15.66 3.68
CA GLY A 459 5.46 -15.61 2.28
C GLY A 459 6.34 -14.39 2.03
N LEU A 460 5.74 -13.20 2.10
CA LEU A 460 6.42 -11.92 1.97
C LEU A 460 6.22 -11.11 3.25
N ASN A 461 7.31 -10.80 3.95
CA ASN A 461 7.31 -10.03 5.18
C ASN A 461 7.95 -8.67 4.97
N ILE A 462 7.16 -7.60 5.12
CA ILE A 462 7.56 -6.21 4.87
C ILE A 462 7.44 -5.44 6.19
N ILE A 463 8.58 -5.01 6.74
CA ILE A 463 8.65 -4.37 8.06
C ILE A 463 9.33 -3.01 7.94
N ASN A 464 8.67 -1.95 8.44
CA ASN A 464 9.18 -0.58 8.41
C ASN A 464 9.74 -0.18 7.04
N SER A 465 9.10 -0.64 5.97
CA SER A 465 9.61 -0.51 4.60
C SER A 465 8.58 0.14 3.68
N LYS A 466 9.07 0.72 2.58
CA LYS A 466 8.23 1.43 1.60
C LYS A 466 8.58 1.05 0.18
N TYR A 467 7.63 1.24 -0.74
CA TYR A 467 7.79 1.01 -2.18
C TYR A 467 8.14 -0.44 -2.56
N VAL A 468 7.60 -1.41 -1.80
CA VAL A 468 7.66 -2.82 -2.16
C VAL A 468 6.49 -3.17 -3.08
N ASN A 469 6.78 -3.71 -4.25
CA ASN A 469 5.80 -4.11 -5.26
C ASN A 469 5.80 -5.63 -5.42
N ALA A 470 4.75 -6.32 -4.98
CA ALA A 470 4.53 -7.74 -5.23
C ALA A 470 3.46 -7.93 -6.30
N ILE A 471 3.87 -8.31 -7.51
CA ILE A 471 3.01 -8.33 -8.70
C ILE A 471 2.96 -9.73 -9.34
N GLY A 472 1.77 -10.30 -9.51
CA GLY A 472 1.60 -11.54 -10.29
C GLY A 472 2.21 -12.80 -9.67
N ASN A 473 2.51 -12.80 -8.37
CA ASN A 473 3.11 -13.93 -7.66
C ASN A 473 2.06 -14.99 -7.27
N GLN A 474 2.53 -16.20 -6.99
CA GLN A 474 1.72 -17.30 -6.45
C GLN A 474 2.16 -17.60 -5.02
N PHE A 475 1.26 -17.40 -4.07
CA PHE A 475 1.45 -17.73 -2.67
C PHE A 475 0.69 -18.99 -2.32
N LYS A 476 1.39 -19.98 -1.77
CA LYS A 476 0.82 -21.27 -1.43
C LYS A 476 1.19 -21.73 -0.03
N ASN A 477 0.17 -22.10 0.75
CA ASN A 477 0.31 -22.72 2.06
C ASN A 477 1.14 -21.91 3.06
N ASN A 478 1.16 -20.58 2.98
CA ASN A 478 1.74 -19.73 4.02
C ASN A 478 0.73 -19.50 5.15
N ASN A 479 1.19 -19.37 6.41
CA ASN A 479 0.32 -18.96 7.52
C ASN A 479 -0.11 -17.49 7.34
N VAL A 480 0.82 -16.64 6.92
CA VAL A 480 0.54 -15.30 6.38
C VAL A 480 1.22 -15.15 5.03
N SER A 481 0.48 -14.97 3.94
CA SER A 481 1.13 -14.86 2.62
C SER A 481 1.86 -13.53 2.43
N VAL A 482 1.26 -12.41 2.86
CA VAL A 482 1.89 -11.09 2.89
C VAL A 482 1.64 -10.43 4.23
N LEU A 483 2.70 -10.09 4.95
CA LEU A 483 2.68 -9.32 6.18
C LEU A 483 3.30 -7.95 5.94
N MET A 484 2.56 -6.88 6.25
CA MET A 484 3.04 -5.50 6.24
C MET A 484 2.95 -4.94 7.67
N SER A 485 4.06 -4.50 8.24
CA SER A 485 4.12 -3.96 9.60
C SER A 485 4.86 -2.62 9.63
N GLY A 486 4.21 -1.54 10.07
CA GLY A 486 4.80 -0.19 10.12
C GLY A 486 5.29 0.34 8.75
N SER A 487 4.74 -0.21 7.68
CA SER A 487 5.22 -0.04 6.30
C SER A 487 4.35 0.97 5.53
N GLY A 488 4.68 1.29 4.28
CA GLY A 488 3.77 2.13 3.50
C GLY A 488 4.08 2.27 2.02
N TYR A 489 3.09 2.71 1.24
CA TYR A 489 3.19 2.86 -0.22
C TYR A 489 3.63 1.58 -0.94
N ASN A 490 3.23 0.41 -0.42
CA ASN A 490 3.49 -0.88 -1.04
C ASN A 490 2.35 -1.26 -1.99
N THR A 491 2.65 -2.07 -3.02
CA THR A 491 1.65 -2.53 -4.00
C THR A 491 1.62 -4.05 -4.03
N ILE A 492 0.49 -4.65 -3.66
CA ILE A 492 0.24 -6.09 -3.74
C ILE A 492 -0.83 -6.32 -4.80
N SER A 493 -0.43 -6.66 -6.03
CA SER A 493 -1.34 -6.68 -7.18
C SER A 493 -1.27 -7.90 -8.08
N GLY A 494 -2.41 -8.38 -8.56
CA GLY A 494 -2.45 -9.46 -9.57
C GLY A 494 -1.98 -10.83 -9.07
N ASN A 495 -1.80 -11.02 -7.76
CA ASN A 495 -1.27 -12.25 -7.17
C ASN A 495 -2.37 -13.31 -7.00
N ILE A 496 -1.97 -14.57 -6.92
CA ILE A 496 -2.83 -15.72 -6.59
C ILE A 496 -2.45 -16.23 -5.21
N PHE A 497 -3.42 -16.27 -4.30
CA PHE A 497 -3.28 -16.79 -2.94
C PHE A 497 -4.10 -18.08 -2.80
N LYS A 498 -3.43 -19.18 -2.46
CA LYS A 498 -4.07 -20.50 -2.37
C LYS A 498 -3.52 -21.37 -1.25
N ASN A 499 -4.35 -21.69 -0.26
CA ASN A 499 -3.98 -22.67 0.77
C ASN A 499 -4.83 -23.95 0.64
N ASP A 500 -4.17 -25.07 0.40
CA ASP A 500 -4.80 -26.38 0.16
C ASP A 500 -4.99 -27.20 1.45
N ALA A 501 -4.06 -27.09 2.41
CA ALA A 501 -4.00 -27.99 3.58
C ALA A 501 -3.90 -27.28 4.93
N ILE A 502 -3.54 -26.00 4.96
CA ILE A 502 -3.41 -25.21 6.19
C ILE A 502 -4.44 -24.09 6.25
N THR A 503 -4.95 -23.80 7.44
CA THR A 503 -5.80 -22.62 7.65
C THR A 503 -4.92 -21.41 7.95
N ALA A 504 -4.68 -20.55 6.95
CA ALA A 504 -3.92 -19.32 7.17
C ALA A 504 -4.58 -18.44 8.24
N LEU A 505 -3.79 -17.70 9.01
CA LEU A 505 -4.30 -16.58 9.81
C LEU A 505 -4.85 -15.49 8.88
N ALA A 506 -4.07 -15.07 7.89
CA ALA A 506 -4.52 -14.14 6.87
C ALA A 506 -3.75 -14.30 5.57
N TYR A 507 -4.36 -14.10 4.40
CA TYR A 507 -3.55 -14.00 3.17
C TYR A 507 -2.74 -12.72 3.14
N VAL A 508 -3.39 -11.56 3.33
CA VAL A 508 -2.71 -10.26 3.45
C VAL A 508 -3.07 -9.64 4.79
N LYS A 509 -2.04 -9.29 5.57
CA LYS A 509 -2.20 -8.62 6.87
C LYS A 509 -1.35 -7.36 6.93
N ALA A 510 -1.98 -6.23 7.22
CA ALA A 510 -1.32 -4.96 7.43
C ALA A 510 -1.56 -4.45 8.85
N THR A 511 -0.48 -4.05 9.52
CA THR A 511 -0.49 -3.47 10.88
C THR A 511 0.30 -2.16 10.87
N GLY A 512 -0.34 -1.04 11.19
CA GLY A 512 0.30 0.28 11.16
C GLY A 512 0.80 0.69 9.76
N ASP A 513 0.16 0.18 8.71
CA ASP A 513 0.58 0.42 7.33
C ASP A 513 0.01 1.76 6.81
N THR A 514 0.76 2.44 5.94
CA THR A 514 0.38 3.76 5.40
C THR A 514 0.35 3.81 3.88
N GLY A 515 -0.82 3.96 3.26
CA GLY A 515 -0.93 4.24 1.82
C GLY A 515 -0.65 3.07 0.89
N SER A 516 -0.60 1.83 1.38
CA SER A 516 -0.38 0.65 0.53
C SER A 516 -1.67 0.20 -0.17
N THR A 517 -1.53 -0.45 -1.32
CA THR A 517 -2.65 -0.92 -2.16
C THR A 517 -2.60 -2.42 -2.34
N VAL A 518 -3.73 -3.09 -2.07
CA VAL A 518 -3.94 -4.53 -2.31
C VAL A 518 -5.01 -4.65 -3.40
N ALA A 519 -4.62 -4.92 -4.65
CA ALA A 519 -5.55 -4.84 -5.78
C ALA A 519 -5.50 -5.99 -6.79
N ASN A 520 -6.63 -6.31 -7.42
CA ASN A 520 -6.70 -7.28 -8.53
C ASN A 520 -6.14 -8.68 -8.19
N ASN A 521 -6.15 -9.09 -6.92
CA ASN A 521 -5.65 -10.40 -6.51
C ASN A 521 -6.78 -11.44 -6.48
N VAL A 522 -6.40 -12.73 -6.52
CA VAL A 522 -7.31 -13.87 -6.38
C VAL A 522 -7.00 -14.63 -5.10
N PHE A 523 -7.99 -14.79 -4.23
CA PHE A 523 -7.88 -15.50 -2.94
C PHE A 523 -8.78 -16.74 -2.92
N SER A 524 -8.23 -17.89 -2.55
CA SER A 524 -8.96 -19.16 -2.50
C SER A 524 -8.33 -20.16 -1.52
N GLY A 525 -9.09 -21.12 -1.03
CA GLY A 525 -8.59 -22.12 -0.06
C GLY A 525 -8.88 -21.75 1.38
N TYR A 526 -8.14 -22.33 2.33
CA TYR A 526 -8.42 -22.21 3.76
C TYR A 526 -7.70 -21.01 4.41
N ALA A 527 -8.47 -20.06 4.95
CA ALA A 527 -7.94 -18.95 5.73
C ALA A 527 -8.97 -18.41 6.75
N THR A 528 -8.49 -17.84 7.86
CA THR A 528 -9.34 -17.09 8.79
C THR A 528 -9.75 -15.77 8.16
N THR A 529 -8.79 -14.99 7.64
CA THR A 529 -9.06 -13.70 6.99
C THR A 529 -8.42 -13.66 5.60
N ALA A 530 -9.07 -13.08 4.57
CA ALA A 530 -8.36 -12.87 3.30
C ALA A 530 -7.47 -11.63 3.38
N ILE A 531 -8.06 -10.47 3.65
CA ILE A 531 -7.34 -9.18 3.77
C ILE A 531 -7.66 -8.56 5.13
N SER A 532 -6.64 -8.17 5.89
CA SER A 532 -6.76 -7.51 7.18
C SER A 532 -5.97 -6.20 7.20
N PHE A 533 -6.64 -5.07 7.47
CA PHE A 533 -6.03 -3.80 7.86
C PHE A 533 -6.43 -3.50 9.31
N ASP A 534 -5.44 -3.30 10.18
CA ASP A 534 -5.70 -2.98 11.59
C ASP A 534 -6.09 -1.51 11.80
N ALA A 535 -6.47 -1.16 13.05
CA ALA A 535 -6.91 0.19 13.40
C ALA A 535 -5.82 1.27 13.32
N THR A 536 -4.55 0.86 13.31
CA THR A 536 -3.43 1.79 13.18
C THR A 536 -3.01 2.04 11.73
N SER A 537 -3.56 1.26 10.78
CA SER A 537 -3.34 1.45 9.35
C SER A 537 -4.16 2.62 8.81
N SER A 538 -3.56 3.43 7.93
CA SER A 538 -4.15 4.63 7.34
C SER A 538 -3.77 4.77 5.87
N GLY A 539 -4.53 5.45 5.02
CA GLY A 539 -4.13 5.58 3.60
C GLY A 539 -4.29 4.31 2.75
N SER A 540 -4.30 3.11 3.34
CA SER A 540 -4.24 1.84 2.61
C SER A 540 -5.60 1.38 2.10
N SER A 541 -5.61 0.63 1.00
CA SER A 541 -6.85 0.24 0.29
C SER A 541 -6.80 -1.20 -0.22
N ALA A 542 -7.98 -1.84 -0.27
CA ALA A 542 -8.22 -3.07 -1.01
C ALA A 542 -9.22 -2.81 -2.14
N ILE A 543 -8.87 -3.17 -3.38
CA ILE A 543 -9.62 -2.78 -4.59
C ILE A 543 -9.68 -3.96 -5.58
N ASN A 544 -10.83 -4.26 -6.19
CA ASN A 544 -10.95 -5.26 -7.28
C ASN A 544 -10.38 -6.66 -6.96
N ASN A 545 -10.40 -7.11 -5.71
CA ASN A 545 -9.93 -8.44 -5.34
C ASN A 545 -11.06 -9.48 -5.51
N THR A 546 -10.73 -10.65 -6.08
CA THR A 546 -11.63 -11.80 -6.18
C THR A 546 -11.38 -12.74 -5.00
N ILE A 547 -12.38 -12.96 -4.14
CA ILE A 547 -12.24 -13.80 -2.94
C ILE A 547 -13.25 -14.95 -2.99
N ASN A 548 -12.76 -16.18 -3.15
CA ASN A 548 -13.58 -17.37 -3.00
C ASN A 548 -13.77 -17.68 -1.50
N THR A 549 -14.96 -17.38 -0.99
CA THR A 549 -15.26 -17.42 0.44
C THR A 549 -15.64 -18.79 0.98
N ALA A 550 -15.62 -19.84 0.16
CA ALA A 550 -16.06 -21.18 0.56
C ALA A 550 -15.39 -21.69 1.85
N ASN A 551 -14.10 -21.37 2.04
CA ASN A 551 -13.29 -21.76 3.19
C ASN A 551 -12.55 -20.55 3.82
N ILE A 552 -13.07 -19.34 3.63
CA ILE A 552 -12.51 -18.11 4.20
C ILE A 552 -13.52 -17.49 5.16
N THR A 553 -13.23 -17.50 6.45
CA THR A 553 -14.16 -17.05 7.50
C THR A 553 -14.50 -15.56 7.38
N THR A 554 -13.48 -14.71 7.21
CA THR A 554 -13.59 -13.25 7.13
C THR A 554 -12.96 -12.76 5.82
N PRO A 555 -13.75 -12.47 4.77
CA PRO A 555 -13.16 -12.06 3.49
C PRO A 555 -12.30 -10.80 3.61
N VAL A 556 -12.80 -9.77 4.30
CA VAL A 556 -12.06 -8.55 4.57
C VAL A 556 -12.36 -8.06 5.99
N GLN A 557 -11.30 -7.75 6.73
CA GLN A 557 -11.34 -7.04 8.00
C GLN A 557 -10.63 -5.70 7.81
N ASN A 558 -11.37 -4.60 7.88
CA ASN A 558 -10.77 -3.26 7.83
C ASN A 558 -11.16 -2.49 9.09
N SER A 559 -10.23 -2.43 10.04
CA SER A 559 -10.34 -1.64 11.27
C SER A 559 -9.71 -0.25 11.14
N GLY A 560 -9.03 0.05 10.02
CA GLY A 560 -8.34 1.31 9.75
C GLY A 560 -9.27 2.44 9.30
N SER A 561 -8.69 3.63 9.10
CA SER A 561 -9.45 4.88 8.85
C SER A 561 -9.89 5.11 7.40
N ASN A 562 -9.65 4.17 6.47
CA ASN A 562 -9.72 4.40 5.03
C ASN A 562 -10.73 3.52 4.27
N PRO A 563 -11.25 4.00 3.11
CA PRO A 563 -12.34 3.34 2.37
C PRO A 563 -11.90 2.05 1.68
N ILE A 564 -12.81 1.07 1.63
CA ILE A 564 -12.70 -0.10 0.76
C ILE A 564 -13.17 0.31 -0.64
N GLY A 565 -12.30 0.22 -1.64
CA GLY A 565 -12.63 0.58 -3.03
C GLY A 565 -13.56 -0.45 -3.69
N GLY A 566 -14.33 -0.02 -4.69
CA GLY A 566 -15.30 -0.84 -5.42
C GLY A 566 -14.73 -2.08 -6.12
N GLY A 567 -15.62 -2.99 -6.53
CA GLY A 567 -15.28 -4.20 -7.29
C GLY A 567 -15.22 -5.53 -6.50
N TRP A 568 -15.82 -5.60 -5.31
CA TRP A 568 -15.87 -6.85 -4.53
C TRP A 568 -16.86 -7.86 -5.12
N THR A 569 -16.42 -9.11 -5.30
CA THR A 569 -17.27 -10.27 -5.63
C THR A 569 -16.94 -11.41 -4.67
N GLY A 570 -17.72 -11.56 -3.60
CA GLY A 570 -17.57 -12.63 -2.61
C GLY A 570 -18.84 -12.82 -1.78
N THR A 571 -18.96 -13.97 -1.09
CA THR A 571 -20.11 -14.33 -0.24
C THR A 571 -19.64 -14.56 1.20
N GLY A 572 -19.57 -13.52 2.05
CA GLY A 572 -19.15 -13.67 3.46
C GLY A 572 -19.19 -12.39 4.28
N LEU A 573 -19.19 -12.53 5.61
CA LEU A 573 -19.31 -11.44 6.60
C LEU A 573 -18.06 -10.53 6.57
N GLY A 574 -18.15 -9.38 5.89
CA GLY A 574 -17.16 -8.32 6.01
C GLY A 574 -17.45 -7.43 7.23
N VAL A 575 -16.47 -7.23 8.12
CA VAL A 575 -16.57 -6.28 9.24
C VAL A 575 -15.96 -4.96 8.80
N LEU A 576 -16.81 -3.95 8.61
CA LEU A 576 -16.43 -2.60 8.17
C LEU A 576 -16.40 -1.65 9.38
N ALA A 577 -15.30 -0.90 9.56
CA ALA A 577 -15.12 0.06 10.65
C ALA A 577 -15.99 1.34 10.51
N ASN A 578 -15.90 2.22 11.52
CA ASN A 578 -16.61 3.50 11.59
C ASN A 578 -16.33 4.39 10.36
N SER A 579 -17.39 4.69 9.59
CA SER A 579 -17.43 5.60 8.42
C SER A 579 -16.77 5.10 7.12
N PRO A 580 -17.13 3.91 6.58
CA PRO A 580 -16.60 3.46 5.31
C PRO A 580 -17.34 4.16 4.15
N THR A 581 -16.60 4.84 3.26
CA THR A 581 -17.14 5.22 1.95
C THR A 581 -17.12 3.99 1.05
N ILE A 582 -18.29 3.40 0.77
CA ILE A 582 -18.45 2.25 -0.14
C ILE A 582 -18.85 2.79 -1.51
N ASN A 583 -18.03 2.56 -2.55
CA ASN A 583 -18.33 2.98 -3.93
C ASN A 583 -18.33 1.75 -4.85
N GLY A 584 -19.47 1.38 -5.44
CA GLY A 584 -19.54 0.34 -6.49
C GLY A 584 -19.30 -1.11 -6.06
N ALA A 585 -19.70 -1.53 -4.85
CA ALA A 585 -19.57 -2.91 -4.38
C ALA A 585 -20.90 -3.70 -4.52
N ASN A 586 -20.83 -4.96 -4.98
CA ASN A 586 -21.96 -5.89 -5.01
C ASN A 586 -21.79 -6.93 -3.90
N PHE A 587 -22.64 -6.90 -2.87
CA PHE A 587 -22.61 -7.90 -1.80
C PHE A 587 -23.64 -9.01 -2.08
N THR A 588 -23.20 -10.26 -2.15
CA THR A 588 -24.07 -11.42 -2.44
C THR A 588 -24.31 -12.33 -1.21
N GLY A 589 -23.83 -11.91 -0.02
CA GLY A 589 -24.05 -12.59 1.26
C GLY A 589 -24.40 -11.61 2.39
N ALA A 590 -24.80 -12.13 3.56
CA ALA A 590 -25.14 -11.31 4.73
C ALA A 590 -23.93 -10.48 5.19
N THR A 591 -24.09 -9.15 5.27
CA THR A 591 -23.04 -8.20 5.68
C THR A 591 -23.41 -7.58 7.03
N GLY A 592 -22.56 -7.75 8.04
CA GLY A 592 -22.74 -7.12 9.35
C GLY A 592 -22.09 -5.74 9.42
N LEU A 593 -22.87 -4.67 9.48
CA LEU A 593 -22.37 -3.32 9.74
C LEU A 593 -22.41 -3.06 11.26
N ALA A 594 -21.26 -3.12 11.93
CA ALA A 594 -21.15 -2.78 13.35
C ALA A 594 -20.72 -1.31 13.49
N TYR A 595 -21.55 -0.47 14.12
CA TYR A 595 -21.31 0.98 14.24
C TYR A 595 -21.65 1.47 15.66
N SER A 596 -20.86 2.39 16.23
CA SER A 596 -21.04 2.90 17.61
C SER A 596 -21.97 4.12 17.76
N GLY A 597 -22.49 4.69 16.66
CA GLY A 597 -23.51 5.76 16.64
C GLY A 597 -24.41 5.78 15.39
N ALA A 598 -25.42 4.92 15.32
CA ALA A 598 -26.27 4.64 14.15
C ALA A 598 -26.55 5.79 13.14
N THR A 599 -25.72 5.93 12.09
CA THR A 599 -26.09 6.60 10.83
C THR A 599 -25.49 5.86 9.62
N PHE A 600 -26.32 5.57 8.61
CA PHE A 600 -25.92 4.98 7.32
C PHE A 600 -26.32 5.94 6.21
N PHE A 601 -25.35 6.50 5.47
CA PHE A 601 -25.58 7.48 4.42
C PHE A 601 -25.55 6.84 3.03
N LEU A 602 -26.60 7.04 2.24
CA LEU A 602 -26.64 6.76 0.80
C LEU A 602 -26.64 8.08 0.04
N ASN A 603 -25.61 8.35 -0.76
CA ASN A 603 -25.51 9.56 -1.58
C ASN A 603 -25.67 9.19 -3.07
N ASP A 604 -26.86 9.41 -3.63
CA ASP A 604 -27.15 9.15 -5.04
C ASP A 604 -26.75 10.35 -5.90
N THR A 605 -25.57 10.28 -6.52
CA THR A 605 -25.08 11.30 -7.47
C THR A 605 -25.37 10.93 -8.94
N SER A 606 -26.08 9.83 -9.20
CA SER A 606 -26.19 9.25 -10.54
C SER A 606 -27.12 10.01 -11.51
N GLY A 607 -27.82 11.05 -11.04
CA GLY A 607 -28.64 11.96 -11.85
C GLY A 607 -29.85 11.32 -12.56
N SER A 608 -29.99 9.99 -12.52
CA SER A 608 -31.07 9.24 -13.20
C SER A 608 -31.39 7.86 -12.58
N GLY A 609 -30.62 7.39 -11.59
CA GLY A 609 -30.82 6.10 -10.93
C GLY A 609 -31.78 6.12 -9.73
N GLN A 610 -32.16 4.92 -9.28
CA GLN A 610 -32.83 4.67 -7.99
C GLN A 610 -31.80 4.07 -7.04
N SER A 611 -31.59 4.69 -5.88
CA SER A 611 -30.77 4.10 -4.81
C SER A 611 -31.64 3.36 -3.82
N ALA A 612 -31.26 2.14 -3.41
CA ALA A 612 -32.08 1.33 -2.52
C ALA A 612 -31.31 0.41 -1.55
N ILE A 613 -31.95 0.06 -0.42
CA ILE A 613 -31.56 -0.97 0.53
C ILE A 613 -32.60 -2.10 0.46
N ASN A 614 -32.19 -3.29 0.01
CA ASN A 614 -33.06 -4.45 -0.06
C ASN A 614 -32.89 -5.33 1.19
N PHE A 615 -34.00 -5.77 1.77
CA PHE A 615 -34.07 -6.79 2.80
C PHE A 615 -34.62 -8.06 2.15
N ASP A 616 -33.73 -9.01 1.90
CA ASP A 616 -34.05 -10.24 1.18
C ASP A 616 -34.18 -11.43 2.13
N ALA A 617 -35.06 -12.38 1.80
CA ALA A 617 -35.12 -13.68 2.43
C ALA A 617 -35.03 -14.76 1.34
N SER A 618 -33.99 -15.60 1.38
CA SER A 618 -33.76 -16.66 0.39
C SER A 618 -33.69 -16.15 -1.07
N GLY A 619 -32.90 -15.11 -1.32
CA GLY A 619 -32.70 -14.54 -2.66
C GLY A 619 -33.91 -13.78 -3.22
N THR A 620 -34.91 -13.55 -2.37
CA THR A 620 -36.19 -12.96 -2.74
C THR A 620 -36.37 -11.68 -1.94
N VAL A 621 -36.55 -10.54 -2.63
CA VAL A 621 -36.80 -9.25 -1.97
C VAL A 621 -38.07 -9.36 -1.11
N ARG A 622 -38.00 -8.88 0.12
CA ARG A 622 -39.15 -8.80 1.05
C ARG A 622 -39.51 -7.35 1.31
N TRP A 623 -38.51 -6.51 1.52
CA TRP A 623 -38.68 -5.07 1.72
C TRP A 623 -37.56 -4.32 1.00
N GLN A 624 -37.85 -3.14 0.50
CA GLN A 624 -36.87 -2.27 -0.15
C GLN A 624 -37.07 -0.85 0.37
N LEU A 625 -36.03 -0.23 0.91
CA LEU A 625 -36.02 1.21 1.13
C LEU A 625 -35.39 1.89 -0.08
N PHE A 626 -36.01 2.89 -0.68
CA PHE A 626 -35.49 3.53 -1.89
C PHE A 626 -35.63 5.05 -1.90
N GLY A 627 -34.76 5.71 -2.67
CA GLY A 627 -34.88 7.12 -3.06
C GLY A 627 -34.89 7.23 -4.59
N GLN A 628 -35.86 7.96 -5.14
CA GLN A 628 -35.99 8.22 -6.58
C GLN A 628 -35.66 9.68 -6.89
N SER A 629 -34.82 9.96 -7.90
CA SER A 629 -34.28 11.31 -8.15
C SER A 629 -35.04 12.16 -9.20
N THR A 630 -35.90 11.56 -10.04
CA THR A 630 -36.62 12.29 -11.09
C THR A 630 -37.91 12.95 -10.58
N THR A 631 -38.42 13.96 -11.30
CA THR A 631 -39.61 14.78 -10.99
C THR A 631 -40.81 13.93 -10.54
N GLY A 632 -40.98 13.84 -9.22
CA GLY A 632 -41.81 12.82 -8.54
C GLY A 632 -41.09 12.09 -7.39
N ALA A 633 -39.83 12.47 -7.13
CA ALA A 633 -38.92 11.92 -6.13
C ALA A 633 -39.61 11.56 -4.81
N ASN A 634 -39.67 10.27 -4.49
CA ASN A 634 -40.17 9.77 -3.22
C ASN A 634 -39.04 9.06 -2.45
N PHE A 635 -38.95 9.27 -1.14
CA PHE A 635 -38.32 8.30 -0.23
C PHE A 635 -39.38 7.26 0.12
N GLY A 636 -39.20 5.99 -0.23
CA GLY A 636 -40.23 4.98 -0.05
C GLY A 636 -39.74 3.67 0.55
N VAL A 637 -40.65 2.96 1.21
CA VAL A 637 -40.48 1.57 1.64
C VAL A 637 -41.42 0.73 0.78
N SER A 638 -40.87 -0.06 -0.14
CA SER A 638 -41.61 -1.06 -0.92
C SER A 638 -41.64 -2.40 -0.22
N ARG A 639 -42.75 -3.13 -0.37
CA ARG A 639 -42.93 -4.50 0.10
C ARG A 639 -43.00 -5.44 -1.09
N PHE A 640 -42.41 -6.61 -0.92
CA PHE A 640 -42.39 -7.68 -1.90
C PHE A 640 -42.84 -8.98 -1.23
N VAL A 641 -43.69 -9.74 -1.92
CA VAL A 641 -44.14 -11.06 -1.49
C VAL A 641 -43.68 -12.07 -2.54
N SER A 642 -42.85 -13.02 -2.11
CA SER A 642 -42.23 -14.01 -2.99
C SER A 642 -41.54 -13.40 -4.23
N GLY A 643 -40.92 -12.22 -4.07
CA GLY A 643 -40.08 -11.57 -5.08
C GLY A 643 -40.86 -10.71 -6.06
N THR A 644 -42.18 -10.70 -5.92
CA THR A 644 -43.06 -9.82 -6.71
C THR A 644 -43.35 -8.57 -5.89
N PHE A 645 -43.18 -7.40 -6.52
CA PHE A 645 -43.55 -6.12 -5.93
C PHE A 645 -45.03 -6.14 -5.55
N THR A 646 -45.33 -5.81 -4.30
CA THR A 646 -46.69 -5.80 -3.76
C THR A 646 -47.21 -4.37 -3.73
N ASP A 647 -46.54 -3.49 -3.00
CA ASP A 647 -46.95 -2.11 -2.75
C ASP A 647 -45.83 -1.24 -2.15
N ILE A 648 -46.09 0.05 -1.97
CA ILE A 648 -45.24 1.01 -1.25
C ILE A 648 -46.01 1.47 -0.01
N PRO A 649 -45.95 0.73 1.11
CA PRO A 649 -46.69 1.06 2.32
C PRO A 649 -46.28 2.36 3.01
N PHE A 650 -45.16 2.95 2.63
CA PHE A 650 -44.75 4.27 3.09
C PHE A 650 -43.96 4.97 1.98
N SER A 651 -44.32 6.22 1.66
CA SER A 651 -43.52 7.08 0.80
C SER A 651 -43.62 8.55 1.21
N ILE A 652 -42.53 9.30 1.12
CA ILE A 652 -42.49 10.75 1.31
C ILE A 652 -42.14 11.38 -0.03
N SER A 653 -43.03 12.21 -0.57
CA SER A 653 -42.73 13.05 -1.72
C SER A 653 -41.73 14.11 -1.33
N ASN A 654 -40.56 14.09 -1.95
CA ASN A 654 -39.50 15.05 -1.71
C ASN A 654 -39.84 16.43 -2.30
N SER A 655 -40.73 16.50 -3.30
CA SER A 655 -41.17 17.77 -3.90
C SER A 655 -42.27 18.49 -3.12
N THR A 656 -43.03 17.77 -2.30
CA THR A 656 -44.17 18.32 -1.54
C THR A 656 -44.10 18.06 -0.03
N GLY A 657 -43.16 17.23 0.42
CA GLY A 657 -43.11 16.70 1.79
C GLY A 657 -44.24 15.72 2.14
N ALA A 658 -45.11 15.37 1.18
CA ALA A 658 -46.32 14.60 1.45
C ALA A 658 -46.00 13.14 1.78
N VAL A 659 -46.42 12.68 2.96
CA VAL A 659 -46.30 11.29 3.39
C VAL A 659 -47.54 10.51 2.93
N THR A 660 -47.33 9.44 2.17
CA THR A 660 -48.36 8.49 1.74
C THR A 660 -48.09 7.15 2.42
N MET A 661 -49.11 6.58 3.07
CA MET A 661 -49.02 5.24 3.65
C MET A 661 -50.12 4.37 3.03
N VAL A 662 -49.73 3.29 2.35
CA VAL A 662 -50.66 2.38 1.65
C VAL A 662 -50.60 1.03 2.34
N ASP A 663 -51.36 0.86 3.42
CA ASP A 663 -51.82 -0.41 4.02
C ASP A 663 -51.91 -0.27 5.56
N GLY A 664 -53.14 -0.14 6.08
CA GLY A 664 -53.56 -0.67 7.39
C GLY A 664 -52.92 -0.14 8.69
N ILE A 665 -51.82 0.61 8.67
CA ILE A 665 -51.28 1.28 9.85
C ILE A 665 -52.02 2.60 10.01
N THR A 666 -52.95 2.61 10.97
CA THR A 666 -53.39 3.85 11.60
C THR A 666 -52.14 4.62 12.01
N SER A 667 -51.91 5.78 11.40
CA SER A 667 -50.99 6.77 11.93
C SER A 667 -51.43 7.06 13.37
N THR A 668 -50.72 6.54 14.37
CA THR A 668 -50.78 7.07 15.72
C THR A 668 -50.02 8.39 15.68
N PRO A 669 -50.70 9.56 15.70
CA PRO A 669 -49.99 10.79 15.96
C PRO A 669 -49.49 10.69 17.41
N ILE A 670 -48.28 11.14 17.68
CA ILE A 670 -47.89 11.43 19.06
C ILE A 670 -48.88 12.50 19.56
N SER A 671 -49.80 12.09 20.42
CA SER A 671 -50.65 12.96 21.22
C SER A 671 -50.88 12.21 22.53
N GLY A 672 -49.92 12.37 23.44
CA GLY A 672 -50.06 11.89 24.81
C GLY A 672 -51.26 12.53 25.47
N SER A 673 -52.18 11.68 25.93
CA SER A 673 -53.32 11.94 26.80
C SER A 673 -54.53 12.65 26.18
N SER A 674 -55.57 11.88 25.82
CA SER A 674 -56.98 12.08 26.24
C SER A 674 -57.93 11.17 25.45
N GLY A 675 -59.07 10.85 26.07
CA GLY A 675 -60.01 9.79 25.66
C GLY A 675 -60.45 9.78 24.20
N SER A 676 -60.71 8.56 23.75
CA SER A 676 -61.24 8.22 22.42
C SER A 676 -62.57 8.95 22.15
N PHE A 677 -62.57 9.90 21.22
CA PHE A 677 -63.79 10.37 20.55
C PHE A 677 -64.05 9.49 19.34
N THR A 678 -64.79 8.41 19.54
CA THR A 678 -65.37 7.66 18.41
C THR A 678 -66.73 8.25 18.08
N THR A 679 -66.84 8.81 16.88
CA THR A 679 -68.06 9.25 16.18
C THR A 679 -68.70 10.59 16.59
N LEU A 680 -68.20 11.69 16.01
CA LEU A 680 -69.00 12.87 15.69
C LEU A 680 -69.40 12.79 14.21
N SER A 681 -70.40 11.97 13.89
CA SER A 681 -71.04 12.04 12.57
C SER A 681 -72.01 13.21 12.57
N ALA A 682 -71.90 14.09 11.59
CA ALA A 682 -72.61 15.37 11.45
C ALA A 682 -74.15 15.29 11.29
N SER A 683 -74.83 14.24 11.75
CA SER A 683 -76.23 13.98 11.39
C SER A 683 -77.18 13.48 12.49
N SER A 684 -76.79 13.32 13.76
CA SER A 684 -77.80 13.01 14.79
C SER A 684 -77.33 13.29 16.21
N THR A 685 -78.24 13.85 16.99
CA THR A 685 -78.16 14.25 18.41
C THR A 685 -77.31 13.32 19.28
N VAL A 686 -76.16 13.82 19.74
CA VAL A 686 -75.45 13.24 20.89
C VAL A 686 -76.26 13.57 22.14
N SER A 687 -76.73 12.56 22.86
CA SER A 687 -77.49 12.68 24.11
C SER A 687 -76.77 11.90 25.22
N GLY A 688 -76.77 12.41 26.45
CA GLY A 688 -76.26 11.69 27.63
C GLY A 688 -74.86 12.06 28.14
N ILE A 689 -74.21 13.11 27.61
CA ILE A 689 -72.95 13.63 28.15
C ILE A 689 -73.24 14.97 28.87
N PRO A 690 -73.39 14.98 30.20
CA PRO A 690 -73.78 16.17 30.95
C PRO A 690 -72.72 17.28 30.86
N GLY A 691 -73.15 18.53 30.72
CA GLY A 691 -72.27 19.69 30.61
C GLY A 691 -71.70 19.93 29.21
N ARG A 692 -72.27 19.30 28.17
CA ARG A 692 -71.90 19.51 26.77
C ARG A 692 -72.47 20.82 26.25
N LEU A 693 -71.73 21.50 25.38
CA LEU A 693 -72.26 22.64 24.62
C LEU A 693 -73.32 22.16 23.61
N LEU A 694 -74.57 22.57 23.81
CA LEU A 694 -75.72 22.24 22.97
C LEU A 694 -75.84 23.18 21.77
N ASN A 695 -75.68 24.48 21.99
CA ASN A 695 -75.88 25.51 20.99
C ASN A 695 -75.14 26.80 21.39
N ILE A 696 -74.86 27.66 20.40
CA ILE A 696 -74.39 29.03 20.62
C ILE A 696 -75.37 29.97 19.90
N GLN A 697 -76.09 30.79 20.66
CA GLN A 697 -76.95 31.83 20.09
C GLN A 697 -76.27 33.19 20.19
N VAL A 698 -76.16 33.89 19.06
CA VAL A 698 -75.50 35.19 18.96
C VAL A 698 -76.51 36.28 18.63
N PHE A 699 -76.54 37.32 19.44
CA PHE A 699 -77.37 38.51 19.24
C PHE A 699 -76.49 39.71 18.90
N SER A 700 -76.60 40.19 17.66
CA SER A 700 -76.07 41.48 17.19
C SER A 700 -77.15 42.56 17.08
N SER A 701 -78.41 42.19 17.33
CA SER A 701 -79.57 43.07 17.46
C SER A 701 -80.46 42.60 18.63
N SER A 702 -81.28 43.50 19.17
CA SER A 702 -82.17 43.19 20.30
C SER A 702 -83.23 42.15 19.93
N GLY A 703 -83.60 41.31 20.88
CA GLY A 703 -84.59 40.25 20.70
C GLY A 703 -84.93 39.53 22.01
N THR A 704 -85.59 38.38 21.90
CA THR A 704 -85.89 37.52 23.06
C THR A 704 -85.13 36.22 22.91
N TYR A 705 -84.44 35.81 23.98
CA TYR A 705 -83.70 34.56 24.00
C TYR A 705 -84.61 33.37 24.31
N THR A 706 -84.65 32.39 23.40
CA THR A 706 -85.38 31.14 23.57
C THR A 706 -84.38 30.00 23.63
N PRO A 707 -84.22 29.29 24.76
CA PRO A 707 -83.23 28.23 24.90
C PRO A 707 -83.56 27.03 24.03
N THR A 708 -82.53 26.36 23.52
CA THR A 708 -82.68 25.06 22.83
C THR A 708 -83.24 24.03 23.82
N THR A 709 -84.09 23.12 23.35
CA THR A 709 -84.61 22.04 24.20
C THR A 709 -83.45 21.24 24.80
N GLY A 710 -83.45 21.09 26.12
CA GLY A 710 -82.40 20.39 26.87
C GLY A 710 -81.40 21.32 27.57
N THR A 711 -81.43 22.63 27.32
CA THR A 711 -80.53 23.59 27.99
C THR A 711 -80.86 23.69 29.49
N ALA A 712 -79.91 23.27 30.34
CA ALA A 712 -80.01 23.32 31.79
C ALA A 712 -79.27 24.54 32.38
N LYS A 713 -78.21 25.01 31.72
CA LYS A 713 -77.45 26.20 32.13
C LYS A 713 -76.91 26.94 30.91
N VAL A 714 -76.68 28.23 31.04
CA VAL A 714 -76.09 29.07 30.00
C VAL A 714 -74.90 29.86 30.54
N ILE A 715 -73.88 30.04 29.71
CA ILE A 715 -72.88 31.08 29.90
C ILE A 715 -73.25 32.21 28.95
N VAL A 716 -73.47 33.40 29.48
CA VAL A 716 -73.84 34.57 28.68
C VAL A 716 -72.71 35.59 28.74
N GLU A 717 -72.18 35.93 27.58
CA GLU A 717 -71.21 37.00 27.36
C GLU A 717 -71.95 38.23 26.82
N VAL A 718 -71.82 39.37 27.50
CA VAL A 718 -72.47 40.63 27.16
C VAL A 718 -71.41 41.69 26.98
N GLN A 719 -71.26 42.20 25.76
CA GLN A 719 -70.43 43.36 25.45
C GLN A 719 -71.32 44.54 25.07
N ALA A 720 -71.17 45.65 25.80
CA ALA A 720 -71.80 46.90 25.44
C ALA A 720 -71.08 47.59 24.27
N PRO A 721 -71.79 48.38 23.43
CA PRO A 721 -71.17 49.18 22.38
C PRO A 721 -70.19 50.21 22.92
N GLY A 722 -69.25 50.64 22.08
CA GLY A 722 -68.32 51.74 22.40
C GLY A 722 -68.94 53.12 22.21
N GLY A 723 -68.38 54.13 22.89
CA GLY A 723 -68.73 55.55 22.69
C GLY A 723 -68.10 56.11 21.42
N GLY A 724 -68.70 57.14 20.82
CA GLY A 724 -68.14 57.82 19.64
C GLY A 724 -67.00 58.78 19.99
N GLY A 725 -66.03 58.93 19.11
CA GLY A 725 -64.94 59.90 19.27
C GLY A 725 -65.37 61.34 18.98
N GLY A 726 -64.72 62.33 19.59
CA GLY A 726 -64.99 63.74 19.35
C GLY A 726 -64.47 64.23 17.98
N GLY A 727 -65.12 65.25 17.44
CA GLY A 727 -64.67 65.97 16.24
C GLY A 727 -63.69 67.09 16.58
N VAL A 728 -62.94 67.56 15.56
CA VAL A 728 -62.03 68.71 15.68
C VAL A 728 -62.41 69.85 14.74
N ALA A 729 -62.22 71.10 15.20
CA ALA A 729 -62.31 72.29 14.37
C ALA A 729 -61.07 72.46 13.46
N ALA A 730 -61.18 73.28 12.41
CA ALA A 730 -60.07 73.58 11.49
C ALA A 730 -58.91 74.29 12.20
N THR A 731 -57.69 74.07 11.72
CA THR A 731 -56.44 74.58 12.32
C THR A 731 -55.75 75.63 11.43
N SER A 732 -55.11 76.61 12.05
CA SER A 732 -54.21 77.57 11.36
C SER A 732 -52.77 77.04 11.28
N ALA A 733 -51.85 77.80 10.67
CA ALA A 733 -50.46 77.38 10.47
C ALA A 733 -49.66 77.12 11.76
N SER A 734 -50.10 77.66 12.91
CA SER A 734 -49.45 77.50 14.22
C SER A 734 -50.23 76.63 15.20
N GLN A 735 -51.32 75.99 14.75
CA GLN A 735 -52.22 75.23 15.61
C GLN A 735 -52.38 73.79 15.12
N ASN A 736 -52.67 72.91 16.04
CA ASN A 736 -53.12 71.54 15.80
C ASN A 736 -54.35 71.27 16.67
N ALA A 737 -55.19 70.31 16.27
CA ALA A 737 -56.39 69.96 17.02
C ALA A 737 -56.45 68.45 17.21
N ILE A 738 -56.73 68.02 18.44
CA ILE A 738 -56.88 66.62 18.83
C ILE A 738 -58.08 66.52 19.76
N ALA A 739 -59.11 65.79 19.34
CA ALA A 739 -60.28 65.50 20.16
C ALA A 739 -60.09 64.22 20.98
N GLN A 740 -60.88 64.06 22.04
CA GLN A 740 -60.86 62.81 22.81
C GLN A 740 -61.48 61.69 21.96
N ALA A 741 -60.88 60.51 22.00
CA ALA A 741 -61.53 59.32 21.50
C ALA A 741 -62.59 58.81 22.51
N GLY A 742 -63.58 58.06 22.02
CA GLY A 742 -64.58 57.43 22.87
C GLY A 742 -64.00 56.24 23.64
N SER A 743 -64.54 55.93 24.82
CA SER A 743 -64.14 54.74 25.58
C SER A 743 -64.85 53.48 25.09
N GLY A 744 -64.27 52.32 25.40
CA GLY A 744 -64.89 51.04 25.11
C GLY A 744 -66.10 50.78 26.01
N GLY A 745 -67.02 49.92 25.59
CA GLY A 745 -68.13 49.44 26.40
C GLY A 745 -67.71 48.37 27.40
N SER A 746 -68.48 48.24 28.48
CA SER A 746 -68.25 47.23 29.52
C SER A 746 -68.61 45.81 29.07
N TYR A 747 -67.99 44.82 29.70
CA TYR A 747 -68.16 43.42 29.41
C TYR A 747 -68.44 42.60 30.67
N ALA A 748 -69.35 41.64 30.57
CA ALA A 748 -69.48 40.58 31.56
C ALA A 748 -69.76 39.23 30.92
N SER A 749 -69.18 38.17 31.51
CA SER A 749 -69.55 36.79 31.30
C SER A 749 -70.08 36.22 32.61
N SER A 750 -71.24 35.58 32.59
CA SER A 750 -71.83 34.96 33.78
C SER A 750 -72.45 33.61 33.47
N LEU A 751 -72.32 32.69 34.42
CA LEU A 751 -73.03 31.41 34.43
C LEU A 751 -74.41 31.62 35.05
N ILE A 752 -75.44 31.30 34.28
CA ILE A 752 -76.84 31.40 34.67
C ILE A 752 -77.46 30.00 34.63
N THR A 753 -77.90 29.50 35.78
CA THR A 753 -78.45 28.14 35.92
C THR A 753 -79.98 28.10 36.00
N SER A 754 -80.64 29.26 36.09
CA SER A 754 -82.10 29.39 36.06
C SER A 754 -82.53 30.81 35.66
N GLY A 755 -83.78 31.01 35.26
CA GLY A 755 -84.31 32.34 34.93
C GLY A 755 -83.82 32.95 33.60
N PHE A 756 -83.04 32.21 32.80
CA PHE A 756 -82.56 32.66 31.49
C PHE A 756 -83.61 32.49 30.37
N SER A 757 -84.54 31.53 30.50
CA SER A 757 -85.50 31.22 29.44
C SER A 757 -86.46 32.40 29.20
N GLY A 758 -86.52 32.90 27.98
CA GLY A 758 -87.35 34.05 27.62
C GLY A 758 -86.75 35.41 27.98
N ALA A 759 -85.48 35.47 28.39
CA ALA A 759 -84.83 36.74 28.72
C ALA A 759 -84.79 37.70 27.52
N THR A 760 -85.14 38.97 27.74
CA THR A 760 -85.01 40.03 26.72
C THR A 760 -83.55 40.39 26.55
N VAL A 761 -83.00 40.20 25.34
CA VAL A 761 -81.67 40.64 24.96
C VAL A 761 -81.76 42.04 24.37
N THR A 762 -81.11 43.01 25.01
CA THR A 762 -81.04 44.38 24.50
C THR A 762 -79.63 44.66 24.02
N ILE A 763 -79.47 45.02 22.74
CA ILE A 763 -78.20 45.55 22.21
C ILE A 763 -78.29 47.08 22.23
N GLY A 764 -77.39 47.71 22.99
CA GLY A 764 -77.33 49.17 23.07
C GLY A 764 -76.99 49.80 21.72
N SER A 765 -77.50 51.01 21.46
CA SER A 765 -77.13 51.79 20.28
C SER A 765 -75.65 52.16 20.31
N VAL A 766 -74.99 52.11 19.16
CA VAL A 766 -73.58 52.52 19.05
C VAL A 766 -73.42 54.04 19.28
N GLY A 767 -72.33 54.45 19.93
CA GLY A 767 -71.98 55.86 20.07
C GLY A 767 -71.58 56.46 18.73
N THR A 768 -72.24 57.52 18.31
CA THR A 768 -71.93 58.27 17.07
C THR A 768 -70.78 59.23 17.29
N GLY A 769 -69.87 59.33 16.33
CA GLY A 769 -68.77 60.31 16.35
C GLY A 769 -69.27 61.75 16.28
N GLY A 770 -68.52 62.66 16.89
CA GLY A 770 -68.82 64.09 16.84
C GLY A 770 -68.65 64.64 15.42
N ALA A 771 -69.61 65.43 14.95
CA ALA A 771 -69.52 66.09 13.64
C ALA A 771 -68.29 67.01 13.54
N ALA A 772 -67.79 67.26 12.34
CA ALA A 772 -66.63 68.13 12.10
C ALA A 772 -66.82 69.51 12.78
N GLY A 773 -65.80 69.95 13.52
CA GLY A 773 -65.92 71.03 14.52
C GLY A 773 -65.67 70.51 15.94
N ALA A 774 -65.63 71.39 16.94
CA ALA A 774 -65.38 71.03 18.34
C ALA A 774 -66.62 70.38 19.00
N ASN A 775 -67.16 69.32 18.41
CA ASN A 775 -68.37 68.62 18.84
C ASN A 775 -68.02 67.29 19.52
N ALA A 776 -68.67 66.99 20.63
CA ALA A 776 -68.51 65.71 21.33
C ALA A 776 -69.18 64.55 20.58
N GLY A 777 -68.60 63.36 20.69
CA GLY A 777 -69.27 62.11 20.33
C GLY A 777 -70.31 61.71 21.37
N THR A 778 -71.25 60.84 20.99
CA THR A 778 -72.28 60.33 21.90
C THR A 778 -71.83 59.04 22.59
N SER A 779 -72.30 58.80 23.81
CA SER A 779 -72.04 57.56 24.53
C SER A 779 -72.80 56.39 23.91
N GLY A 780 -72.24 55.19 23.99
CA GLY A 780 -72.91 53.94 23.63
C GLY A 780 -74.03 53.61 24.62
N GLY A 781 -75.09 52.98 24.12
CA GLY A 781 -76.20 52.50 24.94
C GLY A 781 -75.84 51.25 25.76
N THR A 782 -76.63 50.96 26.78
CA THR A 782 -76.49 49.74 27.60
C THR A 782 -76.88 48.51 26.80
N THR A 783 -76.06 47.46 26.86
CA THR A 783 -76.41 46.10 26.38
C THR A 783 -76.74 45.23 27.58
N SER A 784 -77.84 44.48 27.52
CA SER A 784 -78.29 43.64 28.63
C SER A 784 -78.84 42.28 28.19
N PHE A 785 -78.79 41.33 29.11
CA PHE A 785 -79.48 40.04 29.03
C PHE A 785 -80.47 39.95 30.19
N GLY A 786 -81.74 40.22 29.89
CA GLY A 786 -82.80 40.42 30.87
C GLY A 786 -82.44 41.50 31.89
N SER A 787 -82.87 41.30 33.13
CA SER A 787 -82.39 42.04 34.31
C SER A 787 -81.18 41.38 34.97
N ILE A 788 -80.62 40.33 34.36
CA ILE A 788 -79.59 39.47 34.96
C ILE A 788 -78.20 40.07 34.75
N ILE A 789 -77.90 40.52 33.52
CA ILE A 789 -76.64 41.19 33.18
C ILE A 789 -76.98 42.51 32.48
N SER A 790 -76.42 43.61 32.97
CA SER A 790 -76.56 44.94 32.35
C SER A 790 -75.20 45.61 32.25
N CYS A 791 -74.71 45.78 31.03
CA CYS A 791 -73.41 46.35 30.72
C CYS A 791 -73.56 47.76 30.11
N PRO A 792 -73.08 48.82 30.78
CA PRO A 792 -73.10 50.17 30.23
C PRO A 792 -72.21 50.31 28.98
N GLY A 793 -72.68 51.07 28.00
CA GLY A 793 -71.89 51.43 26.82
C GLY A 793 -70.78 52.43 27.12
N GLY A 794 -69.82 52.54 26.21
CA GLY A 794 -68.69 53.44 26.35
C GLY A 794 -69.08 54.91 26.35
N VAL A 795 -68.29 55.76 27.02
CA VAL A 795 -68.50 57.21 27.12
C VAL A 795 -68.02 57.90 25.84
N GLY A 796 -68.81 58.84 25.32
CA GLY A 796 -68.43 59.65 24.16
C GLY A 796 -67.26 60.59 24.43
N GLY A 797 -66.38 60.77 23.44
CA GLY A 797 -65.23 61.66 23.52
C GLY A 797 -65.59 63.13 23.31
N VAL A 798 -64.98 64.03 24.09
CA VAL A 798 -65.16 65.49 23.94
C VAL A 798 -64.48 65.99 22.66
N GLY A 799 -65.14 66.87 21.91
CA GLY A 799 -64.55 67.53 20.74
C GLY A 799 -63.51 68.60 21.10
N ALA A 800 -62.67 69.00 20.15
CA ALA A 800 -61.61 69.97 20.41
C ALA A 800 -61.52 71.11 19.38
N ALA A 801 -61.19 72.31 19.86
CA ALA A 801 -60.80 73.44 19.03
C ALA A 801 -59.30 73.36 18.66
N GLY A 802 -58.87 74.15 17.67
CA GLY A 802 -57.44 74.30 17.35
C GLY A 802 -56.67 74.96 18.50
N GLN A 803 -55.56 74.35 18.92
CA GLN A 803 -54.71 74.80 20.02
C GLN A 803 -53.26 74.96 19.56
N ALA A 804 -52.49 75.81 20.24
CA ALA A 804 -51.06 75.95 19.99
C ALA A 804 -50.29 74.70 20.46
N THR A 805 -49.18 74.36 19.82
CA THR A 805 -48.44 73.11 20.07
C THR A 805 -47.91 72.98 21.50
N GLY A 806 -47.85 71.76 22.02
CA GLY A 806 -47.40 71.48 23.39
C GLY A 806 -48.53 71.26 24.40
N PHE A 807 -49.63 70.62 24.00
CA PHE A 807 -50.77 70.31 24.88
C PHE A 807 -51.04 68.81 24.99
N THR A 808 -51.78 68.41 26.03
CA THR A 808 -52.24 67.05 26.24
C THR A 808 -53.76 67.01 26.30
N GLN A 809 -54.36 66.05 25.60
CA GLN A 809 -55.78 65.77 25.65
C GLN A 809 -56.00 64.46 26.39
N SER A 810 -56.79 64.48 27.45
CA SER A 810 -57.22 63.25 28.15
C SER A 810 -58.14 62.42 27.26
N GLY A 811 -58.15 61.10 27.42
CA GLY A 811 -59.18 60.26 26.79
C GLY A 811 -60.52 60.30 27.53
N ALA A 812 -61.59 59.84 26.88
CA ALA A 812 -62.88 59.67 27.53
C ALA A 812 -62.78 58.68 28.70
N ALA A 813 -63.47 58.98 29.80
CA ALA A 813 -63.50 58.13 30.98
C ALA A 813 -64.05 56.73 30.68
N ALA A 814 -63.57 55.73 31.40
CA ALA A 814 -64.14 54.39 31.35
C ALA A 814 -65.62 54.41 31.84
N PRO A 815 -66.52 53.64 31.23
CA PRO A 815 -67.86 53.45 31.78
C PRO A 815 -67.80 52.68 33.12
N SER A 816 -68.90 52.69 33.87
CA SER A 816 -69.03 51.82 35.04
C SER A 816 -69.04 50.33 34.64
N GLY A 817 -68.65 49.46 35.57
CA GLY A 817 -68.69 48.01 35.36
C GLY A 817 -70.12 47.47 35.14
N CYS A 818 -70.24 46.27 34.58
CA CYS A 818 -71.55 45.64 34.40
C CYS A 818 -72.17 45.27 35.74
N THR A 819 -73.48 45.44 35.85
CA THR A 819 -74.26 44.93 36.99
C THR A 819 -74.74 43.51 36.68
N VAL A 820 -74.42 42.57 37.57
CA VAL A 820 -74.86 41.17 37.48
C VAL A 820 -75.69 40.83 38.71
N SER A 821 -76.91 40.34 38.53
CA SER A 821 -77.85 40.02 39.60
C SER A 821 -78.47 38.63 39.39
N GLY A 822 -78.44 37.77 40.41
CA GLY A 822 -79.04 36.43 40.34
C GLY A 822 -78.27 35.41 39.50
N ALA A 823 -77.00 35.66 39.17
CA ALA A 823 -76.12 34.76 38.41
C ALA A 823 -74.71 34.71 39.01
N THR A 824 -73.93 33.69 38.65
CA THR A 824 -72.51 33.61 39.03
C THR A 824 -71.67 34.38 38.02
N THR A 825 -71.14 35.53 38.42
CA THR A 825 -70.20 36.31 37.59
C THR A 825 -68.92 35.51 37.37
N LEU A 826 -68.62 35.17 36.12
CA LEU A 826 -67.36 34.52 35.73
C LEU A 826 -66.28 35.58 35.48
N TYR A 827 -66.66 36.67 34.81
CA TYR A 827 -65.79 37.79 34.51
C TYR A 827 -66.62 39.06 34.33
N SER A 828 -66.19 40.20 34.87
CA SER A 828 -66.84 41.50 34.64
C SER A 828 -65.78 42.59 34.67
N VAL A 829 -65.73 43.39 33.62
CA VAL A 829 -64.79 44.50 33.48
C VAL A 829 -65.47 45.71 32.87
N SER A 830 -65.11 46.89 33.37
CA SER A 830 -65.41 48.14 32.68
C SER A 830 -64.69 48.19 31.35
N GLY A 831 -65.31 48.83 30.35
CA GLY A 831 -64.59 49.16 29.12
C GLY A 831 -63.40 50.06 29.41
N THR A 832 -62.37 50.01 28.56
CA THR A 832 -61.17 50.82 28.83
C THR A 832 -61.41 52.28 28.47
N SER A 833 -60.86 53.20 29.26
CA SER A 833 -60.79 54.62 28.90
C SER A 833 -59.99 54.79 27.62
N ALA A 834 -60.32 55.81 26.82
CA ALA A 834 -59.50 56.15 25.67
C ALA A 834 -58.09 56.59 26.11
N ALA A 835 -57.08 56.38 25.27
CA ALA A 835 -55.70 56.77 25.58
C ALA A 835 -55.56 58.31 25.58
N PRO A 836 -54.86 58.91 26.56
CA PRO A 836 -54.50 60.32 26.48
C PRO A 836 -53.47 60.52 25.36
N VAL A 837 -53.52 61.67 24.70
CA VAL A 837 -52.58 62.02 23.62
C VAL A 837 -51.91 63.35 23.95
N SER A 838 -50.58 63.36 23.96
CA SER A 838 -49.77 64.58 24.06
C SER A 838 -49.22 64.93 22.70
N ASN A 839 -49.39 66.17 22.26
CA ASN A 839 -48.86 66.62 20.98
C ASN A 839 -47.86 67.76 21.17
N LEU A 840 -46.62 67.48 20.75
CA LEU A 840 -45.47 68.38 20.82
C LEU A 840 -45.07 68.97 19.45
N SER A 841 -45.85 68.72 18.37
CA SER A 841 -45.55 69.17 17.01
C SER A 841 -46.79 69.67 16.25
N SER A 842 -46.65 70.79 15.53
CA SER A 842 -47.72 71.37 14.69
C SER A 842 -47.89 70.64 13.37
N THR A 843 -46.91 69.84 12.94
CA THR A 843 -46.88 69.27 11.58
C THR A 843 -47.38 67.83 11.50
N ALA A 844 -47.55 67.15 12.64
CA ALA A 844 -48.00 65.75 12.69
C ALA A 844 -49.41 65.62 13.27
N ALA A 845 -50.30 64.93 12.54
CA ALA A 845 -51.56 64.42 13.10
C ALA A 845 -51.31 63.05 13.71
N TYR A 846 -51.73 62.89 14.95
CA TYR A 846 -51.58 61.64 15.70
C TYR A 846 -52.84 60.82 15.59
N PHE A 847 -52.67 59.51 15.49
CA PHE A 847 -53.77 58.58 15.62
C PHE A 847 -54.27 58.59 17.08
N VAL A 848 -55.56 58.88 17.30
CA VAL A 848 -56.20 58.90 18.62
C VAL A 848 -57.08 57.65 18.77
N PRO A 849 -56.52 56.51 19.20
CA PRO A 849 -57.29 55.28 19.29
C PRO A 849 -58.38 55.42 20.35
N GLY A 850 -59.59 54.97 20.03
CA GLY A 850 -60.63 54.77 21.02
C GLY A 850 -60.31 53.62 21.97
N GLY A 851 -60.98 53.62 23.11
CA GLY A 851 -60.77 52.61 24.16
C GLY A 851 -61.12 51.21 23.66
N ALA A 852 -60.23 50.26 23.93
CA ALA A 852 -60.49 48.83 23.76
C ALA A 852 -61.66 48.36 24.64
N SER A 853 -62.18 47.20 24.27
CA SER A 853 -63.19 46.46 25.01
C SER A 853 -62.74 45.01 25.17
N HIS A 854 -63.52 44.18 25.86
CA HIS A 854 -63.13 42.78 26.03
C HIS A 854 -63.23 41.99 24.73
N MET A 855 -64.24 42.28 23.90
CA MET A 855 -64.46 41.62 22.59
C MET A 855 -63.98 42.44 21.39
N GLY A 856 -63.06 43.39 21.61
CA GLY A 856 -62.48 44.20 20.54
C GLY A 856 -61.25 44.96 20.97
N SER A 857 -60.25 44.99 20.08
CA SER A 857 -58.97 45.67 20.31
C SER A 857 -58.97 47.11 19.79
N ASN A 858 -57.96 47.88 20.16
CA ASN A 858 -57.73 49.27 19.70
C ASN A 858 -57.94 49.43 18.18
N SER A 859 -58.28 50.65 17.73
CA SER A 859 -58.50 51.02 16.31
C SER A 859 -59.82 50.54 15.70
N ASN A 860 -60.93 50.57 16.46
CA ASN A 860 -62.28 50.21 15.98
C ASN A 860 -62.43 48.77 15.45
N SER A 861 -61.57 47.84 15.89
CA SER A 861 -61.61 46.45 15.43
C SER A 861 -62.22 45.53 16.49
N GLY A 862 -63.43 45.03 16.23
CA GLY A 862 -64.19 44.17 17.14
C GLY A 862 -65.45 44.83 17.68
N ASN A 863 -66.10 44.21 18.67
CA ASN A 863 -67.37 44.69 19.23
C ASN A 863 -67.11 45.48 20.52
N GLY A 864 -67.77 46.61 20.69
CA GLY A 864 -67.69 47.43 21.91
C GLY A 864 -66.49 48.38 22.01
N VAL A 865 -65.65 48.46 20.99
CA VAL A 865 -64.52 49.40 20.89
C VAL A 865 -65.04 50.83 20.71
N GLY A 866 -64.44 51.78 21.43
CA GLY A 866 -64.73 53.21 21.30
C GLY A 866 -64.20 53.79 19.99
N GLY A 867 -64.90 54.79 19.46
CA GLY A 867 -64.57 55.46 18.22
C GLY A 867 -63.33 56.34 18.37
N ASN A 868 -62.45 56.28 17.37
CA ASN A 868 -61.25 57.11 17.32
C ASN A 868 -61.60 58.61 17.35
N GLY A 869 -60.81 59.38 18.09
CA GLY A 869 -60.89 60.84 18.10
C GLY A 869 -60.32 61.42 16.81
N ALA A 870 -60.88 62.53 16.34
CA ALA A 870 -60.30 63.23 15.20
C ALA A 870 -59.02 63.97 15.61
N ALA A 871 -58.02 63.97 14.74
CA ALA A 871 -56.81 64.77 14.90
C ALA A 871 -56.34 65.29 13.54
N ILE A 872 -56.03 66.58 13.48
CA ILE A 872 -55.55 67.24 12.26
C ILE A 872 -54.31 68.09 12.55
N PRO A 873 -53.33 68.13 11.63
CA PRO A 873 -52.12 68.94 11.79
C PRO A 873 -52.43 70.41 11.46
N ALA A 874 -51.41 71.27 11.42
CA ALA A 874 -51.55 72.66 11.02
C ALA A 874 -52.16 72.83 9.63
N SER A 875 -52.87 73.95 9.44
CA SER A 875 -53.49 74.37 8.17
C SER A 875 -54.45 73.32 7.55
N THR A 876 -55.23 72.61 8.36
CA THR A 876 -56.11 71.51 7.90
C THR A 876 -57.59 71.79 8.23
N SER A 877 -58.51 71.32 7.38
CA SER A 877 -59.95 71.48 7.56
C SER A 877 -60.50 70.66 8.74
N ALA A 878 -61.59 71.14 9.34
CA ALA A 878 -62.32 70.45 10.41
C ALA A 878 -62.67 69.01 10.01
N THR A 879 -62.58 68.07 10.95
CA THR A 879 -62.77 66.63 10.71
C THR A 879 -63.64 66.02 11.80
N ALA A 880 -64.56 65.13 11.41
CA ALA A 880 -65.45 64.43 12.33
C ALA A 880 -64.74 63.28 13.06
N GLY A 881 -65.17 62.98 14.28
CA GLY A 881 -64.74 61.79 15.01
C GLY A 881 -65.36 60.51 14.43
N SER A 882 -64.78 59.36 14.77
CA SER A 882 -65.32 58.07 14.33
C SER A 882 -66.43 57.59 15.27
N ASN A 883 -67.41 56.85 14.72
CA ASN A 883 -68.37 56.10 15.53
C ASN A 883 -67.65 55.00 16.32
N GLY A 884 -68.20 54.63 17.48
CA GLY A 884 -67.81 53.39 18.14
C GLY A 884 -68.25 52.16 17.34
N THR A 885 -68.04 50.98 17.92
CA THR A 885 -68.49 49.71 17.36
C THR A 885 -69.63 49.11 18.17
N GLY A 886 -70.45 48.26 17.53
CA GLY A 886 -71.66 47.71 18.11
C GLY A 886 -71.42 46.78 19.30
N GLY A 887 -72.45 46.62 20.14
CA GLY A 887 -72.46 45.62 21.20
C GLY A 887 -72.80 44.22 20.68
N LYS A 888 -72.60 43.21 21.52
CA LYS A 888 -72.87 41.81 21.17
C LYS A 888 -73.21 41.00 22.42
N VAL A 889 -74.18 40.11 22.30
CA VAL A 889 -74.47 39.09 23.32
C VAL A 889 -74.28 37.71 22.72
N ILE A 890 -73.55 36.84 23.41
CA ILE A 890 -73.33 35.44 23.03
C ILE A 890 -73.83 34.56 24.17
N VAL A 891 -74.72 33.63 23.86
CA VAL A 891 -75.29 32.68 24.81
C VAL A 891 -74.80 31.29 24.42
N TYR A 892 -73.94 30.72 25.27
CA TYR A 892 -73.49 29.34 25.17
C TYR A 892 -74.40 28.47 26.01
N GLU A 893 -75.07 27.51 25.37
CA GLU A 893 -76.08 26.66 26.00
C GLU A 893 -75.50 25.31 26.35
N TYR A 894 -75.74 24.83 27.57
CA TYR A 894 -75.26 23.53 28.03
C TYR A 894 -76.39 22.69 28.62
N ASP A 895 -76.33 21.36 28.43
CA ASP A 895 -77.20 20.40 29.11
C ASP A 895 -76.80 20.10 30.56
#